data_AF-A0A7D9E2P9-F1
#
_entry.id   AF-A0A7D9E2P9-F1
#
_cell.length_a   1.000
_cell.length_b   1.000
_cell.length_c   1.000
_cell.angle_alpha   90.00
_cell.angle_beta   90.00
_cell.angle_gamma   90.00
#
_symmetry.space_group_name_H-M   'P 1'
#
loop_
_entity.id
_entity.type
_entity.pdbx_description
1 polymer ?
#
loop_
_entity_poly.entity_id
_entity_poly.type
_entity_poly.pdbx_seq_one_letter_code
_entity_poly.pdbx_strand_id
1 'polypeptide(L)'
;MDDRVDETVHVISLCRFENTSANRRYKGNKLNEIVHAICAMLNSDGGNVVLHNECDCEKCKSSQMSLVVRMLEQSMISIIGLNQTVSNINFKEDEKRILILVKKSDSLITTNYNLYLPSQTLVVQMSPLESLDKVVNRNVDSESVQPGSHKRLFCKDKECSFRENKMCELKHLKAGPSKRTRLADRMTGKSNKFSCYVSAFANHSGGHIYYGIRDDGVVEGELIPNADNIEITNKVRKAIKMMIWPQEIDQPKRGVHWEIFFEPVLDQNSKPIPSTFVIVIYIAPCLGGVFTEEPECYEMVEGKVNKMSFTTWKKAILRPGWLRRREEIPRSVHRISWSSAEARKTFTVGVEGEKLRKLINKGDWGAFSKECQILQKKSQLSVMKLLVLSKQITACYRRGSFNEARASLEQYNTILPQAQDRFIFEVMGLYLQAALKRASGDFQELPELLTAALSKAELIQPGLVTAIVYVFAGTVTDLINSEDPTNEVGSPDVLSIRALEHLRCVPVPPDHSEVVTEMEQKIHITLATFYLGCNISGQRIKGNYNVNNSGIDKAKKSILAVHGSADEGNPLSVYREVQLNLVRSIYNYRRSQVSSDQRTRFLCSAFEYAKKAGCLARDYQFMEMVEWSKANETLCTEELVRSQLFSARKNIQPENSLHEPKHLLPRTQASLCKKTVMPI
;
A
#
# COMPACT_ATOMS: atom_id res chain seq x y z
N MET A 1 12.28 8.67 33.37
CA MET A 1 13.45 7.89 32.90
C MET A 1 14.10 8.75 31.83
N ASP A 2 15.42 8.94 31.89
CA ASP A 2 16.20 9.85 31.03
C ASP A 2 15.74 9.87 29.56
N ASP A 3 15.50 11.08 29.05
CA ASP A 3 15.35 11.38 27.63
C ASP A 3 16.64 11.00 26.90
N ARG A 4 16.82 9.71 26.60
CA ARG A 4 17.92 9.23 25.76
C ARG A 4 17.63 9.67 24.32
N VAL A 5 18.20 10.81 23.95
CA VAL A 5 18.36 11.22 22.55
C VAL A 5 19.27 10.18 21.90
N ASP A 6 18.84 9.60 20.79
CA ASP A 6 19.68 8.70 20.01
C ASP A 6 20.92 9.45 19.52
N GLU A 7 22.10 8.87 19.78
CA GLU A 7 23.39 9.49 19.47
C GLU A 7 24.29 8.48 18.74
N THR A 8 24.89 8.92 17.64
CA THR A 8 25.93 8.17 16.92
C THR A 8 27.23 8.96 16.92
N VAL A 9 28.32 8.30 17.29
CA VAL A 9 29.65 8.91 17.37
C VAL A 9 30.54 8.35 16.26
N HIS A 10 31.15 9.24 15.48
CA HIS A 10 32.08 8.88 14.42
C HIS A 10 33.43 9.56 14.66
N VAL A 11 34.50 8.80 14.45
CA VAL A 11 35.87 9.31 14.48
C VAL A 11 36.33 9.60 13.05
N ILE A 12 36.79 10.82 12.81
CA ILE A 12 37.26 11.30 11.50
C ILE A 12 38.69 11.84 11.60
N SER A 13 39.46 11.67 10.54
CA SER A 13 40.80 12.26 10.39
C SER A 13 40.72 13.40 9.38
N LEU A 14 40.74 14.65 9.85
CA LEU A 14 40.57 15.83 8.99
C LEU A 14 41.66 15.95 7.90
N CYS A 15 42.91 15.57 8.20
CA CYS A 15 43.98 15.51 7.19
C CYS A 15 43.65 14.58 6.01
N ARG A 16 42.81 13.57 6.23
CA ARG A 16 42.39 12.62 5.19
C ARG A 16 41.16 13.08 4.41
N PHE A 17 40.60 14.25 4.72
CA PHE A 17 39.55 14.89 3.93
C PHE A 17 40.11 15.84 2.86
N GLU A 18 41.42 16.05 2.82
CA GLU A 18 42.12 16.76 1.75
C GLU A 18 41.93 16.05 0.39
N ASN A 19 41.82 16.83 -0.69
CA ASN A 19 41.59 16.36 -2.05
C ASN A 19 42.85 15.74 -2.69
N THR A 20 43.43 14.72 -2.07
CA THR A 20 44.49 13.90 -2.67
C THR A 20 43.91 12.61 -3.23
N SER A 21 44.50 12.11 -4.33
CA SER A 21 44.09 10.83 -4.94
C SER A 21 44.17 9.65 -3.97
N ALA A 22 45.11 9.69 -3.02
CA ALA A 22 45.32 8.69 -1.98
C ALA A 22 44.17 8.60 -0.97
N ASN A 23 43.49 9.73 -0.68
CA ASN A 23 42.49 9.81 0.38
C ASN A 23 41.02 9.70 -0.10
N ARG A 24 40.78 9.69 -1.41
CA ARG A 24 39.42 9.69 -2.00
C ARG A 24 38.54 8.55 -1.48
N ARG A 25 39.11 7.35 -1.29
CA ARG A 25 38.38 6.17 -0.79
C ARG A 25 37.96 6.33 0.68
N TYR A 26 38.88 6.80 1.54
CA TYR A 26 38.57 7.05 2.95
C TYR A 26 37.47 8.11 3.08
N LYS A 27 37.64 9.23 2.37
CA LYS A 27 36.69 10.34 2.33
C LYS A 27 35.28 9.90 1.92
N GLY A 28 35.15 9.16 0.81
CA GLY A 28 33.86 8.66 0.33
C GLY A 28 33.21 7.70 1.31
N ASN A 29 33.97 6.75 1.86
CA ASN A 29 33.45 5.78 2.83
C ASN A 29 32.94 6.46 4.11
N LYS A 30 33.71 7.40 4.67
CA LYS A 30 33.32 8.10 5.90
C LYS A 30 32.16 9.05 5.70
N LEU A 31 32.11 9.75 4.57
CA LEU A 31 30.97 10.59 4.22
C LEU A 31 29.68 9.75 4.12
N ASN A 32 29.73 8.60 3.45
CA ASN A 32 28.57 7.71 3.34
C ASN A 32 28.13 7.17 4.69
N GLU A 33 29.06 6.77 5.56
CA GLU A 33 28.75 6.32 6.92
C GLU A 33 27.99 7.39 7.73
N ILE A 34 28.42 8.65 7.65
CA ILE A 34 27.77 9.77 8.32
C ILE A 34 26.41 10.08 7.69
N VAL A 35 26.30 10.05 6.34
CA VAL A 35 25.03 10.24 5.62
C VAL A 35 24.03 9.13 5.98
N HIS A 36 24.47 7.89 6.17
CA HIS A 36 23.59 6.80 6.63
C HIS A 36 23.08 7.03 8.05
N ALA A 37 23.93 7.54 8.95
CA ALA A 37 23.51 7.92 10.31
C ALA A 37 22.48 9.06 10.27
N ILE A 38 22.72 10.12 9.49
CA ILE A 38 21.77 11.22 9.32
C ILE A 38 20.45 10.70 8.74
N CYS A 39 20.48 9.85 7.70
CA CYS A 39 19.31 9.21 7.12
C CYS A 39 18.51 8.39 8.15
N ALA A 40 19.20 7.60 8.97
CA ALA A 40 18.58 6.83 10.05
C ALA A 40 17.85 7.72 11.05
N MET A 41 18.46 8.82 11.47
CA MET A 41 17.86 9.79 12.39
C MET A 41 16.66 10.50 11.75
N LEU A 42 16.76 10.91 10.47
CA LEU A 42 15.65 11.52 9.72
C LEU A 42 14.43 10.58 9.63
N ASN A 43 14.66 9.28 9.47
CA ASN A 43 13.59 8.27 9.37
C ASN A 43 13.07 7.76 10.72
N SER A 44 13.67 8.18 11.83
CA SER A 44 13.34 7.73 13.19
C SER A 44 12.84 8.91 14.03
N ASP A 45 13.30 9.07 15.26
CA ASP A 45 12.82 10.14 16.17
C ASP A 45 13.74 11.39 16.18
N GLY A 46 14.64 11.51 15.19
CA GLY A 46 15.74 12.47 15.24
C GLY A 46 16.87 12.02 16.17
N GLY A 47 17.85 12.88 16.39
CA GLY A 47 19.00 12.58 17.24
C GLY A 47 20.22 13.44 16.94
N ASN A 48 21.36 12.99 17.47
CA ASN A 48 22.65 13.68 17.34
C ASN A 48 23.66 12.80 16.59
N VAL A 49 24.35 13.36 15.62
CA VAL A 49 25.54 12.75 15.02
C VAL A 49 26.76 13.56 15.43
N VAL A 50 27.66 12.94 16.20
CA VAL A 50 28.87 13.59 16.75
C VAL A 50 30.09 13.10 15.98
N LEU A 51 30.85 14.03 15.41
CA LEU A 51 32.10 13.74 14.72
C LEU A 51 33.27 14.22 15.57
N HIS A 52 34.12 13.30 16.02
CA HIS A 52 35.37 13.63 16.72
C HIS A 52 36.55 13.61 15.75
N ASN A 53 37.37 14.66 15.80
CA ASN A 53 38.62 14.67 15.08
C ASN A 53 39.68 13.86 15.85
N GLU A 54 40.25 12.85 15.21
CA GLU A 54 41.33 12.01 15.77
C GLU A 54 42.71 12.69 15.67
N CYS A 55 42.84 13.76 14.89
CA CYS A 55 44.12 14.35 14.56
C CYS A 55 44.42 15.60 15.41
N ASP A 56 45.44 15.51 16.27
CA ASP A 56 45.95 16.63 17.08
C ASP A 56 46.84 17.62 16.29
N CYS A 57 46.75 17.61 14.96
CA CYS A 57 47.59 18.46 14.12
C CYS A 57 47.19 19.94 14.23
N GLU A 58 48.15 20.84 14.43
CA GLU A 58 47.85 22.28 14.50
C GLU A 58 47.28 22.86 13.20
N LYS A 59 47.56 22.21 12.06
CA LYS A 59 47.02 22.58 10.74
C LYS A 59 45.53 22.23 10.57
N CYS A 60 44.92 21.53 11.52
CA CYS A 60 43.59 20.92 11.41
C CYS A 60 42.45 21.74 12.07
N LYS A 61 42.73 22.93 12.61
CA LYS A 61 41.95 23.47 13.75
C LYS A 61 40.68 24.28 13.44
N SER A 62 40.34 24.61 12.18
CA SER A 62 39.00 25.17 11.85
C SER A 62 38.58 25.04 10.38
N SER A 63 39.41 25.46 9.42
CA SER A 63 39.04 25.50 7.99
C SER A 63 38.71 24.14 7.38
N GLN A 64 39.28 23.05 7.91
CA GLN A 64 39.00 21.69 7.47
C GLN A 64 37.66 21.14 8.02
N MET A 65 37.23 21.60 9.19
CA MET A 65 35.93 21.20 9.76
C MET A 65 34.78 21.79 8.95
N SER A 66 34.88 23.08 8.60
CA SER A 66 33.89 23.74 7.74
C SER A 66 33.85 23.12 6.33
N LEU A 67 34.95 22.57 5.82
CA LEU A 67 34.96 21.81 4.56
C LEU A 67 34.12 20.52 4.68
N VAL A 68 34.26 19.77 5.79
CA VAL A 68 33.48 18.55 6.04
C VAL A 68 32.00 18.89 6.18
N VAL A 69 31.65 19.93 6.95
CA VAL A 69 30.27 20.42 7.09
C VAL A 69 29.68 20.75 5.72
N ARG A 70 30.36 21.56 4.91
CA ARG A 70 29.90 21.91 3.57
C ARG A 70 29.67 20.69 2.68
N MET A 71 30.54 19.68 2.78
CA MET A 71 30.40 18.45 1.99
C MET A 71 29.20 17.61 2.43
N LEU A 72 28.97 17.49 3.74
CA LEU A 72 27.80 16.80 4.28
C LEU A 72 26.52 17.54 3.91
N GLU A 73 26.49 18.86 4.07
CA GLU A 73 25.36 19.69 3.69
C GLU A 73 25.03 19.54 2.19
N GLN A 74 26.03 19.64 1.30
CA GLN A 74 25.84 19.42 -0.15
C GLN A 74 25.32 18.02 -0.46
N SER A 75 25.80 17.00 0.24
CA SER A 75 25.34 15.63 0.07
C SER A 75 23.88 15.48 0.50
N MET A 76 23.50 16.04 1.65
CA MET A 76 22.11 16.02 2.13
C MET A 76 21.19 16.82 1.20
N ILE A 77 21.60 17.99 0.71
CA ILE A 77 20.83 18.76 -0.28
C ILE A 77 20.55 17.92 -1.54
N SER A 78 21.52 17.14 -2.00
CA SER A 78 21.33 16.27 -3.18
C SER A 78 20.36 15.10 -2.94
N ILE A 79 20.11 14.74 -1.69
CA ILE A 79 19.26 13.60 -1.29
C ILE A 79 17.85 14.05 -0.90
N ILE A 80 17.72 15.08 -0.05
CA ILE A 80 16.43 15.51 0.53
C ILE A 80 16.01 16.93 0.11
N GLY A 81 16.87 17.63 -0.64
CA GLY A 81 16.61 18.98 -1.10
C GLY A 81 16.99 20.04 -0.07
N LEU A 82 17.10 21.28 -0.55
CA LEU A 82 17.51 22.42 0.27
C LEU A 82 16.57 22.65 1.47
N ASN A 83 15.26 22.64 1.23
CA ASN A 83 14.27 22.97 2.25
C ASN A 83 14.30 21.99 3.42
N GLN A 84 14.33 20.68 3.16
CA GLN A 84 14.39 19.68 4.23
C GLN A 84 15.74 19.67 4.95
N THR A 85 16.83 19.94 4.23
CA THR A 85 18.16 20.03 4.85
C THR A 85 18.19 21.15 5.88
N VAL A 86 17.73 22.35 5.50
CA VAL A 86 17.72 23.52 6.41
C VAL A 86 16.73 23.36 7.57
N SER A 87 15.57 22.73 7.34
CA SER A 87 14.56 22.56 8.39
C SER A 87 14.92 21.48 9.41
N ASN A 88 15.55 20.40 8.94
CA ASN A 88 15.72 19.17 9.72
C ASN A 88 17.15 18.91 10.17
N ILE A 89 18.16 19.59 9.63
CA ILE A 89 19.57 19.35 9.95
C ILE A 89 20.23 20.66 10.36
N ASN A 90 20.90 20.66 11.52
CA ASN A 90 21.65 21.81 12.01
C ASN A 90 23.07 21.38 12.41
N PHE A 91 24.06 22.02 11.80
CA PHE A 91 25.47 21.78 12.05
C PHE A 91 26.01 22.79 13.07
N LYS A 92 26.65 22.28 14.13
CA LYS A 92 27.36 23.08 15.13
C LYS A 92 28.82 22.66 15.15
N GLU A 93 29.72 23.62 14.94
CA GLU A 93 31.16 23.43 15.01
C GLU A 93 31.67 23.84 16.38
N ASP A 94 32.54 23.01 16.96
CA ASP A 94 33.29 23.23 18.19
C ASP A 94 34.76 22.86 17.91
N GLU A 95 35.72 23.33 18.71
CA GLU A 95 37.16 23.23 18.43
C GLU A 95 37.66 21.80 18.19
N LYS A 96 36.94 20.79 18.71
CA LYS A 96 37.32 19.37 18.64
C LYS A 96 36.25 18.46 18.05
N ARG A 97 35.06 18.98 17.73
CA ARG A 97 33.95 18.17 17.23
C ARG A 97 33.00 18.91 16.32
N ILE A 98 32.33 18.17 15.44
CA ILE A 98 31.16 18.63 14.69
C ILE A 98 29.95 17.94 15.31
N LEU A 99 28.97 18.70 15.79
CA LEU A 99 27.70 18.19 16.27
C LEU A 99 26.62 18.47 15.21
N ILE A 100 25.99 17.41 14.72
CA ILE A 100 24.91 17.48 13.74
C ILE A 100 23.61 17.12 14.46
N LEU A 101 22.74 18.10 14.63
CA LEU A 101 21.41 17.91 15.20
C LEU A 101 20.44 17.57 14.08
N VAL A 102 19.80 16.41 14.18
CA VAL A 102 18.87 15.91 13.16
C VAL A 102 17.47 15.81 13.76
N LYS A 103 16.49 16.47 13.14
CA LYS A 103 15.07 16.31 13.45
C LYS A 103 14.48 15.21 12.57
N LYS A 104 13.47 14.51 13.08
CA LYS A 104 12.64 13.60 12.29
C LYS A 104 12.08 14.30 11.05
N SER A 105 12.10 13.61 9.92
CA SER A 105 11.45 14.05 8.68
C SER A 105 10.00 13.57 8.60
N ASP A 106 9.14 14.35 7.97
CA ASP A 106 7.73 14.01 7.72
C ASP A 106 7.54 12.95 6.62
N SER A 107 8.63 12.57 5.94
CA SER A 107 8.65 11.65 4.80
C SER A 107 9.81 10.67 4.90
N LEU A 108 9.67 9.49 4.31
CA LEU A 108 10.77 8.52 4.24
C LEU A 108 11.91 9.07 3.39
N ILE A 109 13.08 9.18 3.99
CA ILE A 109 14.32 9.57 3.31
C ILE A 109 15.02 8.31 2.82
N THR A 110 15.22 8.23 1.51
CA THR A 110 15.99 7.16 0.86
C THR A 110 17.21 7.81 0.21
N THR A 111 18.43 7.41 0.58
CA THR A 111 19.66 8.00 0.02
C THR A 111 19.88 7.57 -1.41
N ASN A 112 19.42 6.37 -1.78
CA ASN A 112 19.56 5.83 -3.11
C ASN A 112 18.51 4.73 -3.35
N TYR A 113 17.69 4.86 -4.38
CA TYR A 113 16.69 3.84 -4.72
C TYR A 113 17.28 2.56 -5.31
N ASN A 114 18.49 2.59 -5.86
CA ASN A 114 19.05 1.52 -6.71
C ASN A 114 18.11 1.15 -7.88
N LEU A 115 17.40 2.17 -8.38
CA LEU A 115 16.48 2.12 -9.51
C LEU A 115 17.02 3.01 -10.63
N TYR A 116 16.90 2.54 -11.87
CA TYR A 116 17.37 3.25 -13.05
C TYR A 116 16.23 3.52 -14.03
N LEU A 117 16.39 4.59 -14.81
CA LEU A 117 15.48 5.01 -15.87
C LEU A 117 16.28 5.38 -17.12
N PRO A 118 15.75 5.13 -18.33
CA PRO A 118 16.38 5.58 -19.56
C PRO A 118 15.99 7.05 -19.81
N SER A 119 17.00 7.86 -20.09
CA SER A 119 16.86 9.18 -20.71
C SER A 119 16.91 9.06 -22.23
N GLN A 120 17.03 10.17 -22.95
CA GLN A 120 17.04 10.14 -24.42
C GLN A 120 18.19 9.29 -24.99
N THR A 121 19.37 9.27 -24.36
CA THR A 121 20.54 8.53 -24.87
C THR A 121 21.40 7.93 -23.76
N LEU A 122 20.95 7.98 -22.50
CA LEU A 122 21.74 7.52 -21.35
C LEU A 122 20.82 6.82 -20.35
N VAL A 123 21.34 5.82 -19.66
CA VAL A 123 20.70 5.30 -18.45
C VAL A 123 21.17 6.07 -17.22
N VAL A 124 20.20 6.61 -16.49
CA VAL A 124 20.41 7.45 -15.32
C VAL A 124 19.80 6.78 -14.10
N GLN A 125 20.50 6.88 -12.97
CA GLN A 125 19.97 6.45 -11.68
C GLN A 125 18.90 7.43 -11.22
N MET A 126 17.76 6.92 -10.76
CA MET A 126 16.67 7.77 -10.28
C MET A 126 17.14 8.58 -9.07
N SER A 127 16.95 9.90 -9.12
CA SER A 127 17.28 10.78 -8.00
C SER A 127 16.34 10.51 -6.81
N PRO A 128 16.84 10.50 -5.57
CA PRO A 128 16.01 10.53 -4.36
C PRO A 128 14.95 11.63 -4.33
N LEU A 129 15.20 12.75 -5.02
CA LEU A 129 14.29 13.91 -5.11
C LEU A 129 13.12 13.67 -6.08
N GLU A 130 13.22 12.66 -6.94
CA GLU A 130 12.16 12.32 -7.88
C GLU A 130 11.10 11.45 -7.23
N SER A 131 9.86 11.59 -7.70
CA SER A 131 8.72 10.83 -7.18
C SER A 131 8.75 9.39 -7.68
N LEU A 132 9.15 8.46 -6.80
CA LEU A 132 9.15 7.02 -7.07
C LEU A 132 7.75 6.49 -7.48
N ASP A 133 6.70 7.07 -6.93
CA ASP A 133 5.30 6.69 -7.19
C ASP A 133 4.98 6.72 -8.69
N LYS A 134 5.48 7.72 -9.41
CA LYS A 134 5.30 7.86 -10.86
C LYS A 134 5.93 6.73 -11.67
N VAL A 135 6.94 6.06 -11.13
CA VAL A 135 7.64 4.94 -11.79
C VAL A 135 6.99 3.60 -11.43
N VAL A 136 6.69 3.42 -10.14
CA VAL A 136 6.15 2.15 -9.61
C VAL A 136 4.69 1.95 -10.01
N ASN A 137 3.89 3.01 -10.03
CA ASN A 137 2.45 2.99 -10.31
C ASN A 137 2.08 3.52 -11.71
N ARG A 138 3.04 3.58 -12.64
CA ARG A 138 2.76 3.98 -14.02
C ARG A 138 1.80 3.01 -14.71
N ASN A 139 1.06 3.51 -15.69
CA ASN A 139 0.41 2.66 -16.67
C ASN A 139 1.45 2.27 -17.75
N VAL A 140 1.39 1.05 -18.26
CA VAL A 140 2.21 0.67 -19.43
C VAL A 140 1.57 1.34 -20.66
N ASP A 141 2.31 2.24 -21.30
CA ASP A 141 1.87 2.87 -22.55
C ASP A 141 1.70 1.83 -23.67
N SER A 142 0.83 2.13 -24.64
CA SER A 142 0.59 1.30 -25.82
C SER A 142 1.81 1.10 -26.74
N GLU A 143 2.87 1.89 -26.58
CA GLU A 143 4.14 1.80 -27.35
C GLU A 143 5.20 0.90 -26.68
N SER A 144 4.77 -0.18 -26.02
CA SER A 144 5.69 -1.16 -25.43
C SER A 144 6.48 -1.95 -26.48
N VAL A 145 7.78 -2.17 -26.21
CA VAL A 145 8.66 -2.99 -27.03
C VAL A 145 8.21 -4.46 -26.97
N GLN A 146 7.99 -5.05 -28.13
CA GLN A 146 7.55 -6.44 -28.25
C GLN A 146 8.72 -7.41 -28.37
N PRO A 147 8.60 -8.64 -27.85
CA PRO A 147 9.61 -9.67 -28.04
C PRO A 147 9.86 -9.91 -29.54
N GLY A 148 11.13 -9.91 -29.94
CA GLY A 148 11.53 -10.17 -31.33
C GLY A 148 11.38 -9.00 -32.29
N SER A 149 11.04 -7.80 -31.80
CA SER A 149 10.96 -6.57 -32.61
C SER A 149 12.32 -5.90 -32.84
N HIS A 150 13.42 -6.54 -32.46
CA HIS A 150 14.78 -6.07 -32.69
C HIS A 150 15.19 -6.16 -34.16
N LYS A 151 16.22 -5.40 -34.54
CA LYS A 151 16.87 -5.57 -35.84
C LYS A 151 17.60 -6.92 -35.88
N ARG A 152 17.44 -7.66 -36.97
CA ARG A 152 18.02 -9.00 -37.17
C ARG A 152 19.14 -9.06 -38.22
N LEU A 153 19.26 -8.01 -39.04
CA LEU A 153 20.23 -7.94 -40.12
C LEU A 153 21.34 -6.95 -39.77
N PHE A 154 22.57 -7.46 -39.67
CA PHE A 154 23.75 -6.69 -39.33
C PHE A 154 24.86 -6.98 -40.33
N CYS A 155 25.43 -5.95 -40.96
CA CYS A 155 26.54 -6.10 -41.89
C CYS A 155 27.79 -5.47 -41.26
N LYS A 156 28.91 -6.20 -41.25
CA LYS A 156 30.16 -5.74 -40.65
C LYS A 156 30.63 -4.44 -41.29
N ASP A 157 31.18 -3.55 -40.47
CA ASP A 157 31.72 -2.24 -40.82
C ASP A 157 30.70 -1.28 -41.48
N LYS A 158 29.39 -1.56 -41.32
CA LYS A 158 28.28 -0.70 -41.77
C LYS A 158 27.49 -0.15 -40.58
N GLU A 159 26.87 1.01 -40.76
CA GLU A 159 25.98 1.61 -39.77
C GLU A 159 24.67 0.81 -39.64
N CYS A 160 24.24 0.54 -38.40
CA CYS A 160 23.06 -0.27 -38.11
C CYS A 160 21.71 0.47 -38.33
N SER A 161 21.71 1.65 -38.95
CA SER A 161 20.53 2.45 -39.35
C SER A 161 19.60 2.89 -38.20
N PHE A 162 20.02 2.74 -36.94
CA PHE A 162 19.34 3.28 -35.77
C PHE A 162 20.40 3.74 -34.76
N ARG A 163 19.97 4.60 -33.83
CA ARG A 163 20.82 5.17 -32.77
C ARG A 163 20.28 4.80 -31.40
N GLU A 164 21.13 4.96 -30.39
CA GLU A 164 20.71 4.83 -29.00
C GLU A 164 19.53 5.76 -28.70
N ASN A 165 18.57 5.22 -27.98
CA ASN A 165 17.37 5.92 -27.55
C ASN A 165 16.82 5.32 -26.25
N LYS A 166 15.67 5.81 -25.77
CA LYS A 166 15.02 5.33 -24.54
C LYS A 166 14.76 3.81 -24.48
N MET A 167 14.72 3.13 -25.62
CA MET A 167 14.41 1.70 -25.77
C MET A 167 15.56 0.92 -26.42
N CYS A 168 16.72 1.54 -26.65
CA CYS A 168 17.81 0.93 -27.40
C CYS A 168 19.17 1.41 -26.89
N GLU A 169 20.00 0.47 -26.46
CA GLU A 169 21.39 0.73 -26.06
C GLU A 169 22.36 -0.05 -26.95
N LEU A 170 23.42 0.62 -27.42
CA LEU A 170 24.49 0.02 -28.20
C LEU A 170 25.71 -0.18 -27.31
N LYS A 171 26.37 -1.34 -27.43
CA LYS A 171 27.52 -1.69 -26.60
C LYS A 171 28.60 -2.35 -27.43
N HIS A 172 29.79 -1.79 -27.33
CA HIS A 172 31.02 -2.40 -27.83
C HIS A 172 32.01 -2.62 -26.67
N LEU A 173 32.41 -3.87 -26.47
CA LEU A 173 33.21 -4.27 -25.32
C LEU A 173 34.71 -4.01 -25.59
N LYS A 174 35.19 -2.84 -25.15
CA LYS A 174 36.54 -2.27 -25.41
C LYS A 174 37.79 -3.11 -25.03
N ALA A 175 37.65 -4.29 -24.41
CA ALA A 175 38.80 -5.07 -23.92
C ALA A 175 38.84 -6.47 -24.52
N GLY A 176 39.93 -6.86 -25.17
CA GLY A 176 40.17 -8.24 -25.60
C GLY A 176 40.16 -9.22 -24.42
N PRO A 177 39.89 -10.52 -24.65
CA PRO A 177 39.84 -11.52 -23.59
C PRO A 177 41.18 -11.54 -22.82
N SER A 178 41.17 -11.13 -21.55
CA SER A 178 42.28 -11.44 -20.66
C SER A 178 42.15 -12.92 -20.25
N LYS A 179 43.25 -13.57 -19.85
CA LYS A 179 43.21 -14.96 -19.30
C LYS A 179 42.22 -15.14 -18.13
N ARG A 180 41.68 -14.07 -17.54
CA ARG A 180 40.80 -14.09 -16.37
C ARG A 180 39.35 -13.65 -16.61
N THR A 181 38.97 -13.16 -17.79
CA THR A 181 37.60 -12.63 -18.01
C THR A 181 37.03 -13.03 -19.38
N ARG A 182 35.98 -13.88 -19.37
CA ARG A 182 35.28 -14.31 -20.60
C ARG A 182 34.32 -13.23 -21.11
N LEU A 183 33.82 -13.39 -22.33
CA LEU A 183 32.84 -12.47 -22.94
C LEU A 183 31.61 -12.27 -22.05
N ALA A 184 31.04 -13.36 -21.53
CA ALA A 184 29.88 -13.31 -20.64
C ALA A 184 30.11 -12.48 -19.36
N ASP A 185 31.33 -12.53 -18.80
CA ASP A 185 31.70 -11.75 -17.61
C ASP A 185 31.84 -10.25 -17.95
N ARG A 186 32.38 -9.93 -19.12
CA ARG A 186 32.49 -8.54 -19.60
C ARG A 186 31.11 -7.94 -19.87
N MET A 187 30.20 -8.72 -20.45
CA MET A 187 28.82 -8.28 -20.73
C MET A 187 28.04 -7.97 -19.46
N THR A 188 28.06 -8.89 -18.49
CA THR A 188 27.21 -8.84 -17.28
C THR A 188 27.90 -8.20 -16.07
N GLY A 189 29.18 -7.86 -16.19
CA GLY A 189 29.96 -7.27 -15.11
C GLY A 189 29.57 -5.83 -14.77
N LYS A 190 29.89 -5.41 -13.54
CA LYS A 190 29.58 -4.05 -13.02
C LYS A 190 30.13 -2.92 -13.90
N SER A 191 31.29 -3.12 -14.53
CA SER A 191 31.91 -2.14 -15.43
C SER A 191 31.05 -1.81 -16.65
N ASN A 192 30.23 -2.76 -17.11
CA ASN A 192 29.37 -2.59 -18.26
C ASN A 192 27.92 -2.25 -17.86
N LYS A 193 27.63 -2.02 -16.57
CA LYS A 193 26.33 -1.54 -16.07
C LYS A 193 25.12 -2.35 -16.55
N PHE A 194 25.28 -3.64 -16.81
CA PHE A 194 24.23 -4.50 -17.38
C PHE A 194 22.92 -4.43 -16.59
N SER A 195 22.97 -4.63 -15.27
CA SER A 195 21.78 -4.55 -14.41
C SER A 195 21.13 -3.16 -14.42
N CYS A 196 21.89 -2.09 -14.62
CA CYS A 196 21.35 -0.74 -14.75
C CYS A 196 20.49 -0.61 -16.02
N TYR A 197 20.95 -1.14 -17.16
CA TYR A 197 20.15 -1.16 -18.40
C TYR A 197 18.89 -2.01 -18.25
N VAL A 198 19.00 -3.18 -17.60
CA VAL A 198 17.84 -4.03 -17.32
C VAL A 198 16.81 -3.29 -16.45
N SER A 199 17.26 -2.65 -15.37
CA SER A 199 16.40 -1.85 -14.48
C SER A 199 15.74 -0.71 -15.26
N ALA A 200 16.52 0.06 -16.04
CA ALA A 200 16.01 1.16 -16.85
C ALA A 200 14.91 0.73 -17.83
N PHE A 201 15.17 -0.28 -18.66
CA PHE A 201 14.20 -0.71 -19.66
C PHE A 201 12.97 -1.37 -19.05
N ALA A 202 13.13 -2.17 -17.99
CA ALA A 202 11.99 -2.73 -17.27
C ALA A 202 11.14 -1.64 -16.60
N ASN A 203 11.75 -0.56 -16.11
CA ASN A 203 11.04 0.59 -15.52
C ASN A 203 10.54 1.62 -16.55
N HIS A 204 10.75 1.36 -17.85
CA HIS A 204 10.18 2.12 -18.97
C HIS A 204 9.40 1.18 -19.92
N SER A 205 9.47 1.36 -21.23
CA SER A 205 8.58 0.70 -22.19
C SER A 205 9.16 -0.63 -22.68
N GLY A 206 10.11 -1.20 -21.93
CA GLY A 206 11.00 -2.22 -22.43
C GLY A 206 12.11 -1.64 -23.31
N GLY A 207 12.97 -2.52 -23.82
CA GLY A 207 14.10 -2.11 -24.65
C GLY A 207 14.98 -3.26 -25.10
N HIS A 208 15.97 -2.92 -25.92
CA HIS A 208 16.98 -3.82 -26.45
C HIS A 208 18.38 -3.33 -26.12
N ILE A 209 19.24 -4.25 -25.67
CA ILE A 209 20.67 -4.01 -25.49
C ILE A 209 21.40 -4.77 -26.60
N TYR A 210 22.13 -4.07 -27.47
CA TYR A 210 22.88 -4.66 -28.58
C TYR A 210 24.37 -4.68 -28.26
N TYR A 211 24.96 -5.88 -28.18
CA TYR A 211 26.40 -6.06 -28.03
C TYR A 211 27.06 -6.38 -29.38
N GLY A 212 28.22 -5.77 -29.63
CA GLY A 212 28.93 -5.87 -30.91
C GLY A 212 28.66 -4.70 -31.85
N ILE A 213 28.09 -3.60 -31.35
CA ILE A 213 27.86 -2.37 -32.12
C ILE A 213 28.51 -1.21 -31.36
N ARG A 214 29.30 -0.41 -32.07
CA ARG A 214 29.95 0.78 -31.50
C ARG A 214 28.93 1.88 -31.21
N ASP A 215 29.31 2.81 -30.34
CA ASP A 215 28.48 3.95 -29.94
C ASP A 215 28.10 4.86 -31.14
N ASP A 216 28.88 4.83 -32.23
CA ASP A 216 28.58 5.52 -33.50
C ASP A 216 27.68 4.72 -34.45
N GLY A 217 27.17 3.57 -34.02
CA GLY A 217 26.25 2.73 -34.78
C GLY A 217 26.94 1.75 -35.74
N VAL A 218 28.27 1.71 -35.81
CA VAL A 218 29.01 0.79 -36.68
C VAL A 218 29.00 -0.64 -36.10
N VAL A 219 28.60 -1.61 -36.93
CA VAL A 219 28.54 -3.03 -36.56
C VAL A 219 29.92 -3.67 -36.65
N GLU A 220 30.40 -4.25 -35.55
CA GLU A 220 31.63 -5.06 -35.52
C GLU A 220 31.35 -6.55 -35.29
N GLY A 221 30.35 -6.83 -34.45
CA GLY A 221 30.06 -8.17 -33.93
C GLY A 221 30.96 -8.57 -32.76
N GLU A 222 30.55 -9.62 -32.05
CA GLU A 222 31.33 -10.30 -31.02
C GLU A 222 31.65 -11.72 -31.50
N LEU A 223 32.88 -12.17 -31.26
CA LEU A 223 33.30 -13.54 -31.56
C LEU A 223 32.79 -14.50 -30.47
N ILE A 224 31.94 -15.44 -30.84
CA ILE A 224 31.30 -16.42 -29.94
C ILE A 224 31.55 -17.84 -30.47
N PRO A 225 32.49 -18.58 -29.85
CA PRO A 225 32.60 -20.02 -30.07
C PRO A 225 31.30 -20.74 -29.71
N ASN A 226 30.92 -21.80 -30.43
CA ASN A 226 29.62 -22.48 -30.28
C ASN A 226 29.26 -22.92 -28.84
N ALA A 227 30.23 -23.12 -27.94
CA ALA A 227 29.98 -23.47 -26.54
C ALA A 227 29.64 -22.27 -25.62
N ASP A 228 29.96 -21.05 -26.05
CA ASP A 228 29.88 -19.84 -25.20
C ASP A 228 28.48 -19.23 -25.19
N ASN A 229 27.61 -19.55 -26.14
CA ASN A 229 26.22 -19.04 -26.17
C ASN A 229 25.40 -19.49 -24.94
N ILE A 230 25.59 -20.72 -24.48
CA ILE A 230 24.97 -21.29 -23.27
C ILE A 230 25.52 -20.57 -22.03
N GLU A 231 26.83 -20.32 -21.99
CA GLU A 231 27.46 -19.60 -20.88
C GLU A 231 26.95 -18.16 -20.77
N ILE A 232 26.92 -17.43 -21.90
CA ILE A 232 26.39 -16.06 -21.97
C ILE A 232 24.95 -16.03 -21.50
N THR A 233 24.10 -16.92 -22.05
CA THR A 233 22.69 -17.03 -21.66
C THR A 233 22.54 -17.29 -20.16
N ASN A 234 23.36 -18.17 -19.59
CA ASN A 234 23.34 -18.50 -18.17
C ASN A 234 23.78 -17.33 -17.27
N LYS A 235 24.80 -16.57 -17.69
CA LYS A 235 25.28 -15.39 -16.97
C LYS A 235 24.26 -14.25 -17.02
N VAL A 236 23.65 -13.99 -18.17
CA VAL A 236 22.55 -13.03 -18.32
C VAL A 236 21.38 -13.42 -17.43
N ARG A 237 20.94 -14.68 -17.49
CA ARG A 237 19.89 -15.22 -16.61
C ARG A 237 20.22 -15.00 -15.14
N LYS A 238 21.45 -15.33 -14.72
CA LYS A 238 21.87 -15.17 -13.32
C LYS A 238 21.85 -13.70 -12.90
N ALA A 239 22.40 -12.80 -13.71
CA ALA A 239 22.42 -11.37 -13.41
C ALA A 239 20.99 -10.79 -13.29
N ILE A 240 20.08 -11.15 -14.18
CA ILE A 240 18.68 -10.71 -14.15
C ILE A 240 17.93 -11.25 -12.93
N LYS A 241 18.18 -12.52 -12.53
CA LYS A 241 17.55 -13.15 -11.35
C LYS A 241 18.01 -12.58 -10.01
N MET A 242 19.21 -12.02 -9.94
CA MET A 242 19.74 -11.41 -8.70
C MET A 242 19.16 -10.03 -8.42
N MET A 243 18.44 -9.44 -9.38
CA MET A 243 17.75 -8.16 -9.22
C MET A 243 16.46 -8.33 -8.43
N ILE A 244 15.92 -7.22 -7.92
CA ILE A 244 14.66 -7.22 -7.16
C ILE A 244 13.52 -6.90 -8.13
N TRP A 245 12.63 -7.88 -8.30
CA TRP A 245 11.45 -7.78 -9.16
C TRP A 245 10.17 -7.54 -8.31
N PRO A 246 9.10 -7.03 -8.91
CA PRO A 246 7.80 -6.90 -8.26
C PRO A 246 7.29 -8.24 -7.72
N GLN A 247 6.50 -8.17 -6.65
CA GLN A 247 6.01 -9.34 -5.93
C GLN A 247 5.08 -10.20 -6.81
N GLU A 248 4.40 -9.58 -7.77
CA GLU A 248 3.51 -10.21 -8.73
C GLU A 248 4.27 -11.10 -9.72
N ILE A 249 5.54 -10.78 -9.98
CA ILE A 249 6.42 -11.54 -10.89
C ILE A 249 7.21 -12.59 -10.12
N ASP A 250 7.63 -12.26 -8.89
CA ASP A 250 8.51 -13.05 -8.02
C ASP A 250 9.89 -13.34 -8.64
N GLN A 251 9.92 -14.08 -9.74
CA GLN A 251 11.12 -14.40 -10.50
C GLN A 251 10.95 -14.13 -12.02
N PRO A 252 11.90 -13.44 -12.65
CA PRO A 252 11.83 -13.11 -14.07
C PRO A 252 11.96 -14.37 -14.94
N LYS A 253 11.01 -14.54 -15.85
CA LYS A 253 10.93 -15.66 -16.80
C LYS A 253 11.47 -15.27 -18.19
N ARG A 254 12.34 -16.11 -18.75
CA ARG A 254 12.80 -16.00 -20.15
C ARG A 254 11.63 -16.17 -21.12
N GLY A 255 11.65 -15.44 -22.23
CA GLY A 255 10.58 -15.40 -23.24
C GLY A 255 9.36 -14.56 -22.83
N VAL A 256 9.30 -14.09 -21.58
CA VAL A 256 8.23 -13.23 -21.06
C VAL A 256 8.78 -11.88 -20.64
N HIS A 257 9.74 -11.88 -19.70
CA HIS A 257 10.30 -10.65 -19.13
C HIS A 257 11.62 -10.26 -19.79
N TRP A 258 12.32 -11.23 -20.35
CA TRP A 258 13.56 -11.01 -21.06
C TRP A 258 13.80 -12.14 -22.07
N GLU A 259 14.57 -11.85 -23.12
CA GLU A 259 15.02 -12.84 -24.10
C GLU A 259 16.41 -12.46 -24.61
N ILE A 260 17.16 -13.43 -25.12
CA ILE A 260 18.47 -13.23 -25.73
C ILE A 260 18.52 -13.85 -27.12
N PHE A 261 18.97 -13.06 -28.09
CA PHE A 261 19.13 -13.44 -29.49
C PHE A 261 20.60 -13.32 -29.90
N PHE A 262 21.02 -14.21 -30.80
CA PHE A 262 22.36 -14.21 -31.38
C PHE A 262 22.20 -14.02 -32.89
N GLU A 263 22.22 -12.76 -33.33
CA GLU A 263 21.97 -12.42 -34.73
C GLU A 263 23.29 -12.46 -35.51
N PRO A 264 23.37 -13.20 -36.63
CA PRO A 264 24.61 -13.36 -37.38
C PRO A 264 25.05 -12.04 -38.02
N VAL A 265 26.36 -11.77 -38.01
CA VAL A 265 26.93 -10.64 -38.75
C VAL A 265 27.29 -11.07 -40.15
N LEU A 266 26.87 -10.29 -41.15
CA LEU A 266 27.11 -10.54 -42.56
C LEU A 266 28.35 -9.81 -43.06
N ASP A 267 29.07 -10.42 -44.00
CA ASP A 267 30.15 -9.77 -44.75
C ASP A 267 29.59 -8.85 -45.86
N GLN A 268 30.49 -8.28 -46.67
CA GLN A 268 30.11 -7.42 -47.80
C GLN A 268 29.30 -8.14 -48.88
N ASN A 269 29.39 -9.47 -48.95
CA ASN A 269 28.68 -10.33 -49.90
C ASN A 269 27.37 -10.91 -49.31
N SER A 270 26.92 -10.37 -48.16
CA SER A 270 25.72 -10.85 -47.44
C SER A 270 25.83 -12.30 -46.94
N LYS A 271 27.04 -12.82 -46.73
CA LYS A 271 27.27 -14.14 -46.14
C LYS A 271 27.55 -14.04 -44.63
N PRO A 272 27.00 -14.94 -43.80
CA PRO A 272 27.32 -14.97 -42.37
C PRO A 272 28.81 -15.17 -42.11
N ILE A 273 29.40 -14.32 -41.28
CA ILE A 273 30.77 -14.46 -40.79
C ILE A 273 30.78 -15.52 -39.68
N PRO A 274 31.58 -16.61 -39.81
CA PRO A 274 31.61 -17.67 -38.82
C PRO A 274 31.85 -17.15 -37.40
N SER A 275 31.05 -17.66 -36.45
CA SER A 275 31.16 -17.35 -35.01
C SER A 275 31.06 -15.87 -34.65
N THR A 276 30.58 -15.00 -35.54
CA THR A 276 30.49 -13.55 -35.29
C THR A 276 29.04 -13.11 -35.23
N PHE A 277 28.63 -12.58 -34.07
CA PHE A 277 27.22 -12.26 -33.80
C PHE A 277 27.05 -10.89 -33.16
N VAL A 278 25.91 -10.26 -33.41
CA VAL A 278 25.38 -9.22 -32.53
C VAL A 278 24.50 -9.91 -31.50
N ILE A 279 24.80 -9.73 -30.20
CA ILE A 279 24.00 -10.31 -29.12
C ILE A 279 22.95 -9.28 -28.73
N VAL A 280 21.68 -9.65 -28.83
CA VAL A 280 20.57 -8.76 -28.50
C VAL A 280 19.86 -9.27 -27.25
N ILE A 281 19.77 -8.43 -26.23
CA ILE A 281 19.01 -8.74 -25.01
C ILE A 281 17.75 -7.88 -25.02
N TYR A 282 16.59 -8.53 -25.15
CA TYR A 282 15.28 -7.91 -25.00
C TYR A 282 14.90 -7.88 -23.53
N ILE A 283 14.36 -6.75 -23.07
CA ILE A 283 13.78 -6.56 -21.73
C ILE A 283 12.35 -6.04 -21.89
N ALA A 284 11.38 -6.73 -21.30
CA ALA A 284 9.99 -6.33 -21.32
C ALA A 284 9.71 -5.19 -20.31
N PRO A 285 8.72 -4.32 -20.58
CA PRO A 285 8.25 -3.38 -19.57
C PRO A 285 7.67 -4.12 -18.36
N CYS A 286 7.87 -3.54 -17.19
CA CYS A 286 7.47 -4.09 -15.91
C CYS A 286 6.77 -3.02 -15.05
N LEU A 287 5.62 -3.38 -14.48
CA LEU A 287 4.92 -2.57 -13.48
C LEU A 287 5.48 -2.86 -12.09
N GLY A 288 5.44 -1.90 -11.16
CA GLY A 288 5.84 -2.14 -9.76
C GLY A 288 7.32 -1.93 -9.42
N GLY A 289 8.15 -1.61 -10.41
CA GLY A 289 9.58 -1.27 -10.25
C GLY A 289 10.53 -2.47 -10.19
N VAL A 290 11.62 -2.41 -10.96
CA VAL A 290 12.74 -3.37 -10.97
C VAL A 290 14.00 -2.67 -10.48
N PHE A 291 14.58 -3.18 -9.40
CA PHE A 291 15.73 -2.57 -8.71
C PHE A 291 16.98 -3.42 -8.88
N THR A 292 18.14 -2.79 -9.01
CA THR A 292 19.40 -3.53 -9.16
C THR A 292 19.84 -4.18 -7.85
N GLU A 293 19.57 -3.51 -6.73
CA GLU A 293 19.91 -3.92 -5.35
C GLU A 293 18.86 -3.32 -4.39
N GLU A 294 18.89 -3.69 -3.10
CA GLU A 294 17.98 -3.08 -2.12
C GLU A 294 18.26 -1.57 -1.98
N PRO A 295 17.22 -0.71 -1.96
CA PRO A 295 17.35 0.71 -1.71
C PRO A 295 18.16 1.01 -0.44
N GLU A 296 18.99 2.04 -0.51
CA GLU A 296 19.72 2.54 0.64
C GLU A 296 18.80 3.47 1.44
N CYS A 297 18.16 2.88 2.43
CA CYS A 297 17.32 3.55 3.39
C CYS A 297 17.70 3.02 4.76
N TYR A 298 17.86 3.90 5.75
CA TYR A 298 18.36 3.52 7.07
C TYR A 298 17.40 3.98 8.15
N GLU A 299 17.38 3.28 9.28
CA GLU A 299 16.58 3.58 10.47
C GLU A 299 17.39 3.28 11.74
N MET A 300 17.00 3.90 12.85
CA MET A 300 17.56 3.60 14.17
C MET A 300 16.80 2.44 14.79
N VAL A 301 17.52 1.35 15.10
CA VAL A 301 16.97 0.19 15.83
C VAL A 301 17.90 -0.11 17.00
N GLU A 302 17.38 -0.04 18.22
CA GLU A 302 18.13 -0.30 19.45
C GLU A 302 19.42 0.54 19.54
N GLY A 303 19.33 1.82 19.17
CA GLY A 303 20.46 2.77 19.20
C GLY A 303 21.51 2.54 18.11
N LYS A 304 21.22 1.72 17.09
CA LYS A 304 22.14 1.45 15.97
C LYS A 304 21.51 1.79 14.62
N VAL A 305 22.36 2.30 13.73
CA VAL A 305 22.02 2.53 12.31
C VAL A 305 21.88 1.18 11.62
N ASN A 306 20.67 0.89 11.13
CA ASN A 306 20.38 -0.33 10.39
C ASN A 306 19.84 -0.01 9.00
N LYS A 307 20.24 -0.78 8.00
CA LYS A 307 19.66 -0.70 6.66
C LYS A 307 18.28 -1.35 6.67
N MET A 308 17.28 -0.60 6.24
CA MET A 308 15.91 -1.07 6.15
C MET A 308 15.78 -2.15 5.06
N SER A 309 15.10 -3.25 5.35
CA SER A 309 14.84 -4.30 4.35
C SER A 309 13.98 -3.76 3.20
N PHE A 310 14.11 -4.34 2.00
CA PHE A 310 13.28 -3.94 0.86
C PHE A 310 11.77 -3.99 1.16
N THR A 311 11.32 -5.01 1.88
CA THR A 311 9.89 -5.18 2.20
C THR A 311 9.37 -4.12 3.17
N THR A 312 10.17 -3.72 4.15
CA THR A 312 9.84 -2.64 5.09
C THR A 312 9.82 -1.31 4.36
N TRP A 313 10.86 -1.04 3.57
CA TRP A 313 11.00 0.18 2.78
C TRP A 313 9.84 0.37 1.79
N LYS A 314 9.49 -0.67 1.03
CA LYS A 314 8.41 -0.61 0.04
C LYS A 314 7.05 -0.32 0.69
N LYS A 315 6.80 -0.88 1.88
CA LYS A 315 5.58 -0.59 2.66
C LYS A 315 5.57 0.86 3.15
N ALA A 316 6.70 1.37 3.63
CA ALA A 316 6.85 2.72 4.13
C ALA A 316 6.65 3.78 3.04
N ILE A 317 7.21 3.56 1.84
CA ILE A 317 7.17 4.55 0.75
C ILE A 317 5.83 4.55 -0.01
N LEU A 318 5.18 3.39 -0.21
CA LEU A 318 3.89 3.28 -0.92
C LEU A 318 2.68 3.58 -0.03
N ARG A 319 2.89 3.69 1.28
CA ARG A 319 1.91 4.16 2.24
C ARG A 319 2.53 5.33 2.99
N PRO A 320 2.57 6.54 2.42
CA PRO A 320 3.19 7.72 3.06
C PRO A 320 2.60 8.05 4.44
N GLY A 321 1.46 7.46 4.82
CA GLY A 321 0.92 7.49 6.17
C GLY A 321 1.55 6.50 7.17
N TRP A 322 2.43 5.58 6.77
CA TRP A 322 3.02 4.57 7.68
C TRP A 322 4.07 5.20 8.61
N LEU A 323 4.90 6.11 8.11
CA LEU A 323 5.82 6.90 8.95
C LEU A 323 5.11 7.97 9.78
N ARG A 324 4.05 8.60 9.23
CA ARG A 324 3.14 9.46 10.02
C ARG A 324 2.39 8.68 11.10
N ARG A 325 2.29 7.35 11.02
CA ARG A 325 1.58 6.49 11.99
C ARG A 325 2.47 5.72 12.95
N ARG A 326 3.78 5.98 12.93
CA ARG A 326 4.51 6.17 14.18
C ARG A 326 4.52 7.67 14.53
N GLU A 327 3.34 8.26 14.66
CA GLU A 327 3.10 8.93 15.93
C GLU A 327 3.04 7.82 17.00
N GLU A 328 4.21 7.27 17.34
CA GLU A 328 4.51 7.15 18.76
C GLU A 328 4.34 8.59 19.24
N ILE A 329 3.12 8.91 19.69
CA ILE A 329 2.85 10.07 20.53
C ILE A 329 4.10 10.17 21.41
N PRO A 330 4.82 11.30 21.38
CA PRO A 330 6.14 11.42 21.97
C PRO A 330 6.19 10.64 23.27
N ARG A 331 7.23 9.83 23.54
CA ARG A 331 7.26 9.00 24.77
C ARG A 331 7.06 9.80 26.07
N SER A 332 7.13 11.13 25.99
CA SER A 332 6.73 12.11 27.01
C SER A 332 5.21 12.22 27.27
N VAL A 333 4.33 11.93 26.29
CA VAL A 333 2.88 11.91 26.47
C VAL A 333 2.45 10.55 27.01
N HIS A 334 2.15 10.52 28.30
CA HIS A 334 1.57 9.36 28.94
C HIS A 334 0.19 9.08 28.35
N ARG A 335 0.08 8.05 27.49
CA ARG A 335 -1.21 7.55 27.03
C ARG A 335 -2.03 7.06 28.20
N ILE A 336 -3.30 7.40 28.20
CA ILE A 336 -4.26 6.99 29.21
C ILE A 336 -4.40 5.46 29.13
N SER A 337 -4.03 4.80 30.22
CA SER A 337 -4.20 3.37 30.43
C SER A 337 -5.35 3.11 31.40
N TRP A 338 -5.77 1.85 31.48
CA TRP A 338 -6.65 1.41 32.54
C TRP A 338 -5.97 1.57 33.89
N SER A 339 -6.74 2.01 34.89
CA SER A 339 -6.35 2.16 36.28
C SER A 339 -5.80 0.87 36.90
N SER A 340 -6.22 -0.29 36.39
CA SER A 340 -5.68 -1.60 36.76
C SER A 340 -5.81 -2.63 35.63
N ALA A 341 -5.00 -3.69 35.69
CA ALA A 341 -5.13 -4.84 34.81
C ALA A 341 -6.49 -5.55 34.97
N GLU A 342 -7.06 -5.53 36.19
CA GLU A 342 -8.38 -6.13 36.47
C GLU A 342 -9.52 -5.32 35.85
N ALA A 343 -9.46 -3.98 35.92
CA ALA A 343 -10.42 -3.12 35.23
C ALA A 343 -10.37 -3.32 33.71
N ARG A 344 -9.16 -3.38 33.14
CA ARG A 344 -8.94 -3.73 31.73
C ARG A 344 -9.55 -5.09 31.41
N LYS A 345 -9.23 -6.12 32.20
CA LYS A 345 -9.71 -7.49 32.00
C LYS A 345 -11.24 -7.52 32.04
N THR A 346 -11.85 -7.02 33.12
CA THR A 346 -13.30 -6.96 33.32
C THR A 346 -14.05 -6.40 32.12
N PHE A 347 -13.58 -5.27 31.56
CA PHE A 347 -14.27 -4.64 30.44
C PHE A 347 -13.97 -5.27 29.07
N THR A 348 -12.71 -5.69 28.85
CA THR A 348 -12.26 -6.10 27.50
C THR A 348 -12.38 -7.61 27.26
N VAL A 349 -11.94 -8.44 28.19
CA VAL A 349 -11.84 -9.91 28.06
C VAL A 349 -12.43 -10.65 29.27
N GLY A 350 -13.24 -9.95 30.07
CA GLY A 350 -13.84 -10.48 31.28
C GLY A 350 -14.94 -11.47 30.96
N VAL A 351 -15.09 -12.49 31.80
CA VAL A 351 -16.05 -13.59 31.61
C VAL A 351 -17.47 -13.06 31.47
N GLU A 352 -17.82 -12.02 32.24
CA GLU A 352 -19.12 -11.36 32.25
C GLU A 352 -19.39 -10.62 30.94
N GLY A 353 -18.42 -9.81 30.48
CA GLY A 353 -18.52 -9.07 29.23
C GLY A 353 -18.62 -10.01 28.02
N GLU A 354 -17.87 -11.11 28.06
CA GLU A 354 -17.88 -12.16 27.06
C GLU A 354 -19.22 -12.88 26.99
N LYS A 355 -19.74 -13.30 28.15
CA LYS A 355 -21.05 -13.96 28.26
C LYS A 355 -22.17 -13.08 27.72
N LEU A 356 -22.23 -11.80 28.10
CA LEU A 356 -23.25 -10.86 27.60
C LEU A 356 -23.15 -10.70 26.08
N ARG A 357 -21.93 -10.58 25.54
CA ARG A 357 -21.70 -10.44 24.10
C ARG A 357 -22.14 -11.68 23.32
N LYS A 358 -21.84 -12.88 23.82
CA LYS A 358 -22.30 -14.14 23.22
C LYS A 358 -23.83 -14.20 23.14
N LEU A 359 -24.53 -13.80 24.21
CA LEU A 359 -25.99 -13.76 24.22
C LEU A 359 -26.56 -12.76 23.21
N ILE A 360 -25.99 -11.55 23.14
CA ILE A 360 -26.37 -10.53 22.14
C ILE A 360 -26.17 -11.08 20.71
N ASN A 361 -25.02 -11.68 20.43
CA ASN A 361 -24.69 -12.17 19.09
C ASN A 361 -25.48 -13.42 18.68
N LYS A 362 -26.07 -14.13 19.65
CA LYS A 362 -27.02 -15.23 19.45
C LYS A 362 -28.48 -14.76 19.45
N GLY A 363 -28.77 -13.47 19.61
CA GLY A 363 -30.14 -12.96 19.71
C GLY A 363 -30.94 -13.55 20.89
N ASP A 364 -30.27 -14.09 21.92
CA ASP A 364 -30.95 -14.62 23.11
C ASP A 364 -31.24 -13.48 24.10
N TRP A 365 -32.22 -12.66 23.73
CA TRP A 365 -32.59 -11.45 24.46
C TRP A 365 -33.11 -11.76 25.86
N GLY A 366 -33.80 -12.90 26.03
CA GLY A 366 -34.34 -13.34 27.32
C GLY A 366 -33.24 -13.72 28.31
N ALA A 367 -32.28 -14.55 27.89
CA ALA A 367 -31.12 -14.88 28.74
C ALA A 367 -30.22 -13.66 28.96
N PHE A 368 -30.06 -12.80 27.95
CA PHE A 368 -29.32 -11.54 28.08
C PHE A 368 -29.90 -10.65 29.18
N SER A 369 -31.22 -10.39 29.16
CA SER A 369 -31.88 -9.58 30.19
C SER A 369 -31.74 -10.17 31.59
N LYS A 370 -31.87 -11.49 31.74
CA LYS A 370 -31.65 -12.18 33.03
C LYS A 370 -30.21 -12.00 33.52
N GLU A 371 -29.23 -12.16 32.63
CA GLU A 371 -27.82 -12.01 32.99
C GLU A 371 -27.47 -10.56 33.38
N CYS A 372 -28.00 -9.57 32.67
CA CYS A 372 -27.85 -8.16 33.05
C CYS A 372 -28.37 -7.90 34.47
N GLN A 373 -29.55 -8.42 34.83
CA GLN A 373 -30.11 -8.28 36.17
C GLN A 373 -29.23 -8.95 37.24
N ILE A 374 -28.68 -10.14 36.95
CA ILE A 374 -27.76 -10.84 37.85
C ILE A 374 -26.50 -10.00 38.09
N LEU A 375 -25.88 -9.48 37.02
CA LEU A 375 -24.65 -8.70 37.12
C LEU A 375 -24.86 -7.35 37.81
N GLN A 376 -25.99 -6.68 37.57
CA GLN A 376 -26.37 -5.44 38.25
C GLN A 376 -26.60 -5.65 39.74
N LYS A 377 -27.17 -6.79 40.16
CA LYS A 377 -27.36 -7.13 41.58
C LYS A 377 -26.05 -7.51 42.27
N LYS A 378 -25.15 -8.20 41.56
CA LYS A 378 -23.89 -8.72 42.14
C LYS A 378 -22.83 -7.65 42.37
N SER A 379 -22.79 -6.59 41.56
CA SER A 379 -21.69 -5.63 41.59
C SER A 379 -22.15 -4.21 41.91
N GLN A 380 -21.64 -3.66 43.00
CA GLN A 380 -21.77 -2.24 43.31
C GLN A 380 -20.80 -1.35 42.50
N LEU A 381 -19.81 -1.95 41.83
CA LEU A 381 -18.77 -1.24 41.09
C LEU A 381 -19.36 -0.51 39.87
N SER A 382 -19.03 0.78 39.73
CA SER A 382 -19.44 1.62 38.60
C SER A 382 -18.97 1.07 37.25
N VAL A 383 -17.78 0.46 37.19
CA VAL A 383 -17.22 -0.23 36.00
C VAL A 383 -18.15 -1.31 35.47
N MET A 384 -18.68 -2.17 36.34
CA MET A 384 -19.58 -3.25 35.93
C MET A 384 -20.94 -2.70 35.48
N LYS A 385 -21.46 -1.66 36.16
CA LYS A 385 -22.70 -0.99 35.75
C LYS A 385 -22.57 -0.37 34.35
N LEU A 386 -21.45 0.31 34.08
CA LEU A 386 -21.15 0.87 32.75
C LEU A 386 -20.95 -0.21 31.69
N LEU A 387 -20.28 -1.33 32.02
CA LEU A 387 -20.18 -2.49 31.13
C LEU A 387 -21.57 -3.03 30.77
N VAL A 388 -22.43 -3.31 31.76
CA VAL A 388 -23.79 -3.82 31.52
C VAL A 388 -24.60 -2.84 30.66
N LEU A 389 -24.59 -1.55 31.01
CA LEU A 389 -25.29 -0.52 30.24
C LEU A 389 -24.77 -0.43 28.79
N SER A 390 -23.46 -0.51 28.56
CA SER A 390 -22.89 -0.53 27.20
C SER A 390 -23.43 -1.69 26.35
N LYS A 391 -23.60 -2.87 26.98
CA LYS A 391 -24.16 -4.05 26.32
C LYS A 391 -25.68 -3.92 26.13
N GLN A 392 -26.39 -3.34 27.09
CA GLN A 392 -27.82 -3.05 26.97
C GLN A 392 -28.10 -2.08 25.83
N ILE A 393 -27.35 -0.97 25.72
CA ILE A 393 -27.44 -0.04 24.58
C ILE A 393 -27.23 -0.79 23.26
N THR A 394 -26.19 -1.63 23.20
CA THR A 394 -25.87 -2.46 22.02
C THR A 394 -27.00 -3.42 21.64
N ALA A 395 -27.55 -4.14 22.62
CA ALA A 395 -28.68 -5.03 22.40
C ALA A 395 -29.92 -4.26 21.92
N CYS A 396 -30.20 -3.11 22.55
CA CYS A 396 -31.38 -2.30 22.27
C CYS A 396 -31.40 -1.75 20.85
N TYR A 397 -30.30 -1.14 20.37
CA TYR A 397 -30.31 -0.62 19.00
C TYR A 397 -30.30 -1.74 17.95
N ARG A 398 -29.71 -2.90 18.23
CA ARG A 398 -29.72 -4.05 17.29
C ARG A 398 -31.11 -4.66 17.09
N ARG A 399 -31.96 -4.64 18.12
CA ARG A 399 -33.37 -5.06 18.04
C ARG A 399 -34.32 -3.95 17.56
N GLY A 400 -33.82 -2.74 17.32
CA GLY A 400 -34.65 -1.58 16.94
C GLY A 400 -35.37 -0.87 18.10
N SER A 401 -35.08 -1.21 19.37
CA SER A 401 -35.65 -0.55 20.55
C SER A 401 -34.88 0.74 20.90
N PHE A 402 -34.95 1.76 20.03
CA PHE A 402 -34.15 2.98 20.20
C PHE A 402 -34.48 3.80 21.45
N ASN A 403 -35.74 3.80 21.89
CA ASN A 403 -36.14 4.51 23.13
C ASN A 403 -35.47 3.89 24.36
N GLU A 404 -35.43 2.55 24.45
CA GLU A 404 -34.74 1.85 25.53
C GLU A 404 -33.21 2.02 25.47
N ALA A 405 -32.65 2.11 24.25
CA ALA A 405 -31.25 2.42 24.05
C ALA A 405 -30.90 3.83 24.56
N ARG A 406 -31.73 4.84 24.27
CA ARG A 406 -31.56 6.21 24.78
C ARG A 406 -31.68 6.28 26.31
N ALA A 407 -32.68 5.63 26.89
CA ALA A 407 -32.83 5.55 28.34
C ALA A 407 -31.61 4.88 29.02
N SER A 408 -31.06 3.83 28.40
CA SER A 408 -29.84 3.17 28.89
C SER A 408 -28.59 4.06 28.74
N LEU A 409 -28.51 4.88 27.69
CA LEU A 409 -27.44 5.84 27.47
C LEU A 409 -27.51 7.01 28.47
N GLU A 410 -28.69 7.50 28.82
CA GLU A 410 -28.89 8.50 29.88
C GLU A 410 -28.42 7.99 31.24
N GLN A 411 -28.77 6.74 31.58
CA GLN A 411 -28.26 6.08 32.78
C GLN A 411 -26.74 5.90 32.75
N TYR A 412 -26.18 5.53 31.59
CA TYR A 412 -24.73 5.44 31.38
C TYR A 412 -24.04 6.78 31.68
N ASN A 413 -24.56 7.87 31.14
CA ASN A 413 -24.02 9.21 31.34
C ASN A 413 -24.17 9.72 32.78
N THR A 414 -25.18 9.26 33.52
CA THR A 414 -25.36 9.60 34.94
C THR A 414 -24.33 8.89 35.84
N ILE A 415 -23.93 7.67 35.49
CA ILE A 415 -22.95 6.89 36.26
C ILE A 415 -21.51 7.24 35.87
N LEU A 416 -21.28 7.63 34.62
CA LEU A 416 -19.95 7.92 34.06
C LEU A 416 -19.05 8.83 34.94
N PRO A 417 -19.55 9.93 35.55
CA PRO A 417 -18.73 10.80 36.40
C PRO A 417 -18.13 10.09 37.63
N GLN A 418 -18.73 8.96 38.06
CA GLN A 418 -18.32 8.18 39.23
C GLN A 418 -17.34 7.04 38.90
N ALA A 419 -16.94 6.90 37.62
CA ALA A 419 -16.06 5.84 37.18
C ALA A 419 -14.58 6.19 37.36
N GLN A 420 -13.80 5.24 37.86
CA GLN A 420 -12.35 5.39 37.99
C GLN A 420 -11.67 5.60 36.62
N ASP A 421 -12.05 4.81 35.62
CA ASP A 421 -11.56 4.91 34.24
C ASP A 421 -12.44 5.82 33.36
N ARG A 422 -12.94 6.93 33.93
CA ARG A 422 -13.92 7.83 33.29
C ARG A 422 -13.56 8.17 31.85
N PHE A 423 -12.31 8.49 31.56
CA PHE A 423 -11.90 8.90 30.21
C PHE A 423 -12.10 7.79 29.16
N ILE A 424 -11.77 6.54 29.51
CA ILE A 424 -11.96 5.39 28.61
C ILE A 424 -13.46 5.14 28.39
N PHE A 425 -14.25 5.23 29.46
CA PHE A 425 -15.71 5.09 29.37
C PHE A 425 -16.39 6.26 28.65
N GLU A 426 -15.82 7.46 28.68
CA GLU A 426 -16.29 8.60 27.90
C GLU A 426 -16.12 8.33 26.39
N VAL A 427 -14.96 7.81 25.97
CA VAL A 427 -14.73 7.38 24.58
C VAL A 427 -15.71 6.29 24.16
N MET A 428 -15.94 5.30 25.02
CA MET A 428 -16.96 4.27 24.76
C MET A 428 -18.37 4.86 24.70
N GLY A 429 -18.70 5.85 25.53
CA GLY A 429 -19.98 6.56 25.52
C GLY A 429 -20.21 7.30 24.19
N LEU A 430 -19.22 8.04 23.71
CA LEU A 430 -19.25 8.72 22.41
C LEU A 430 -19.46 7.72 21.26
N TYR A 431 -18.71 6.59 21.28
CA TYR A 431 -18.91 5.51 20.32
C TYR A 431 -20.35 4.94 20.37
N LEU A 432 -20.89 4.68 21.55
CA LEU A 432 -22.23 4.12 21.72
C LEU A 432 -23.32 5.09 21.22
N GLN A 433 -23.16 6.38 21.51
CA GLN A 433 -24.05 7.43 21.02
C GLN A 433 -24.01 7.52 19.49
N ALA A 434 -22.81 7.52 18.90
CA ALA A 434 -22.63 7.51 17.45
C ALA A 434 -23.22 6.24 16.80
N ALA A 435 -23.01 5.08 17.41
CA ALA A 435 -23.57 3.81 16.93
C ALA A 435 -25.10 3.78 16.98
N LEU A 436 -25.69 4.34 18.03
CA LEU A 436 -27.14 4.49 18.18
C LEU A 436 -27.73 5.43 17.12
N LYS A 437 -27.14 6.63 16.94
CA LYS A 437 -27.55 7.61 15.93
C LYS A 437 -27.54 7.01 14.52
N ARG A 438 -26.43 6.34 14.17
CA ARG A 438 -26.32 5.59 12.91
C ARG A 438 -27.38 4.50 12.78
N ALA A 439 -27.65 3.72 13.83
CA ALA A 439 -28.65 2.64 13.80
C ALA A 439 -30.09 3.17 13.67
N SER A 440 -30.39 4.35 14.22
CA SER A 440 -31.70 5.00 14.08
C SER A 440 -31.87 5.79 12.77
N GLY A 441 -30.82 5.89 11.94
CA GLY A 441 -30.82 6.73 10.75
C GLY A 441 -30.79 8.24 11.03
N ASP A 442 -30.42 8.63 12.25
CA ASP A 442 -30.21 10.04 12.64
C ASP A 442 -28.72 10.36 12.47
N PHE A 443 -28.38 11.04 11.38
CA PHE A 443 -26.99 11.40 11.06
C PHE A 443 -26.59 12.78 11.58
N GLN A 444 -27.52 13.54 12.19
CA GLN A 444 -27.18 14.82 12.81
C GLN A 444 -26.19 14.61 13.95
N GLU A 445 -25.15 15.45 14.05
CA GLU A 445 -24.09 15.39 15.07
C GLU A 445 -23.18 14.15 15.01
N LEU A 446 -23.41 13.23 14.06
CA LEU A 446 -22.58 12.03 13.92
C LEU A 446 -21.12 12.37 13.58
N PRO A 447 -20.80 13.32 12.68
CA PRO A 447 -19.42 13.74 12.40
C PRO A 447 -18.69 14.26 13.65
N GLU A 448 -19.34 15.10 14.45
CA GLU A 448 -18.80 15.71 15.66
C GLU A 448 -18.53 14.66 16.74
N LEU A 449 -19.50 13.76 16.97
CA LEU A 449 -19.35 12.65 17.91
C LEU A 449 -18.21 11.73 17.51
N LEU A 450 -18.07 11.43 16.22
CA LEU A 450 -17.02 10.56 15.73
C LEU A 450 -15.64 11.22 15.83
N THR A 451 -15.54 12.50 15.48
CA THR A 451 -14.30 13.29 15.61
C THR A 451 -13.88 13.38 17.08
N ALA A 452 -14.82 13.61 17.99
CA ALA A 452 -14.58 13.60 19.43
C ALA A 452 -14.14 12.20 19.93
N ALA A 453 -14.77 11.13 19.45
CA ALA A 453 -14.39 9.77 19.81
C ALA A 453 -12.99 9.40 19.30
N LEU A 454 -12.66 9.75 18.05
CA LEU A 454 -11.36 9.48 17.44
C LEU A 454 -10.22 10.26 18.12
N SER A 455 -10.39 11.57 18.30
CA SER A 455 -9.39 12.42 18.96
C SER A 455 -9.10 11.96 20.39
N LYS A 456 -10.13 11.59 21.16
CA LYS A 456 -9.92 11.02 22.50
C LYS A 456 -9.37 9.60 22.46
N ALA A 457 -9.73 8.78 21.48
CA ALA A 457 -9.18 7.42 21.32
C ALA A 457 -7.67 7.45 21.04
N GLU A 458 -7.16 8.48 20.38
CA GLU A 458 -5.72 8.68 20.16
C GLU A 458 -4.96 8.87 21.48
N LEU A 459 -5.59 9.45 22.50
CA LEU A 459 -5.00 9.63 23.83
C LEU A 459 -4.98 8.34 24.67
N ILE A 460 -5.68 7.28 24.25
CA ILE A 460 -5.75 6.00 24.97
C ILE A 460 -4.69 5.03 24.41
N GLN A 461 -4.16 4.15 25.26
CA GLN A 461 -3.29 3.06 24.80
C GLN A 461 -3.98 2.18 23.73
N PRO A 462 -3.25 1.73 22.70
CA PRO A 462 -3.80 0.82 21.70
C PRO A 462 -4.37 -0.46 22.33
N GLY A 463 -5.55 -0.87 21.89
CA GLY A 463 -6.24 -2.06 22.41
C GLY A 463 -7.66 -2.17 21.88
N LEU A 464 -8.49 -2.99 22.55
CA LEU A 464 -9.83 -3.33 22.07
C LEU A 464 -10.76 -2.10 21.95
N VAL A 465 -10.72 -1.19 22.94
CA VAL A 465 -11.55 0.03 22.93
C VAL A 465 -11.23 0.90 21.72
N THR A 466 -9.95 1.19 21.50
CA THR A 466 -9.53 2.05 20.38
C THR A 466 -9.76 1.35 19.04
N ALA A 467 -9.57 0.02 18.95
CA ALA A 467 -9.92 -0.76 17.76
C ALA A 467 -11.43 -0.69 17.43
N ILE A 468 -12.31 -0.75 18.44
CA ILE A 468 -13.77 -0.59 18.28
C ILE A 468 -14.11 0.77 17.68
N VAL A 469 -13.48 1.84 18.17
CA VAL A 469 -13.70 3.20 17.65
C VAL A 469 -13.24 3.32 16.21
N TYR A 470 -12.03 2.86 15.88
CA TYR A 470 -11.51 2.94 14.51
C TYR A 470 -12.31 2.10 13.51
N VAL A 471 -12.69 0.87 13.85
CA VAL A 471 -13.51 0.05 12.95
C VAL A 471 -14.91 0.67 12.76
N PHE A 472 -15.47 1.27 13.81
CA PHE A 472 -16.75 1.96 13.71
C PHE A 472 -16.62 3.21 12.85
N ALA A 473 -15.58 4.01 13.04
CA ALA A 473 -15.29 5.16 12.18
C ALA A 473 -15.21 4.75 10.71
N GLY A 474 -14.38 3.74 10.39
CA GLY A 474 -14.27 3.25 9.01
C GLY A 474 -15.58 2.66 8.47
N THR A 475 -16.52 2.30 9.32
CA THR A 475 -17.86 1.83 8.93
C THR A 475 -18.80 2.99 8.52
N VAL A 476 -18.58 4.20 9.04
CA VAL A 476 -19.49 5.35 8.86
C VAL A 476 -18.86 6.54 8.13
N THR A 477 -17.54 6.55 7.90
CA THR A 477 -16.83 7.66 7.22
C THR A 477 -17.49 8.06 5.90
N ASP A 478 -17.93 7.09 5.09
CA ASP A 478 -18.54 7.38 3.80
C ASP A 478 -19.90 8.09 3.90
N LEU A 479 -20.61 7.93 5.03
CA LEU A 479 -21.84 8.66 5.30
C LEU A 479 -21.52 10.14 5.59
N ILE A 480 -20.51 10.36 6.44
CA ILE A 480 -20.07 11.69 6.90
C ILE A 480 -19.47 12.51 5.75
N ASN A 481 -18.52 11.93 5.01
CA ASN A 481 -17.82 12.64 3.93
C ASN A 481 -18.73 12.95 2.73
N SER A 482 -19.91 12.31 2.65
CA SER A 482 -20.90 12.57 1.61
C SER A 482 -21.75 13.81 1.87
N GLU A 483 -21.81 14.29 3.11
CA GLU A 483 -22.54 15.49 3.50
C GLU A 483 -21.61 16.72 3.52
N ASP A 484 -20.34 16.55 3.90
CA ASP A 484 -19.32 17.60 3.85
C ASP A 484 -17.94 17.04 3.43
N PRO A 485 -17.47 17.30 2.20
CA PRO A 485 -16.19 16.81 1.70
C PRO A 485 -14.96 17.47 2.37
N THR A 486 -15.15 18.48 3.23
CA THR A 486 -14.07 19.11 4.00
C THR A 486 -13.73 18.35 5.29
N ASN A 487 -14.59 17.43 5.72
CA ASN A 487 -14.35 16.58 6.88
C ASN A 487 -13.31 15.49 6.55
N GLU A 488 -12.05 15.69 6.97
CA GLU A 488 -10.95 14.72 6.81
C GLU A 488 -11.03 13.53 7.80
N VAL A 489 -12.22 12.92 7.96
CA VAL A 489 -12.29 11.63 8.66
C VAL A 489 -11.65 10.61 7.71
N GLY A 490 -10.45 10.14 8.05
CA GLY A 490 -9.59 9.34 7.16
C GLY A 490 -10.30 8.15 6.50
N SER A 491 -9.74 7.63 5.40
CA SER A 491 -10.45 6.62 4.58
C SER A 491 -10.79 5.33 5.35
N PRO A 492 -11.90 4.65 5.01
CA PRO A 492 -12.33 3.41 5.67
C PRO A 492 -11.27 2.31 5.77
N ASP A 493 -10.45 2.14 4.72
CA ASP A 493 -9.36 1.17 4.71
C ASP A 493 -8.24 1.55 5.67
N VAL A 494 -7.91 2.84 5.74
CA VAL A 494 -6.94 3.41 6.69
C VAL A 494 -7.37 3.18 8.13
N LEU A 495 -8.63 3.47 8.46
CA LEU A 495 -9.17 3.31 9.80
C LEU A 495 -9.28 1.83 10.18
N SER A 496 -9.69 0.97 9.24
CA SER A 496 -9.76 -0.48 9.44
C SER A 496 -8.38 -1.09 9.67
N ILE A 497 -7.35 -0.67 8.93
CA ILE A 497 -5.96 -1.12 9.16
C ILE A 497 -5.47 -0.68 10.54
N ARG A 498 -5.74 0.57 10.95
CA ARG A 498 -5.40 1.06 12.30
C ARG A 498 -6.12 0.28 13.40
N ALA A 499 -7.36 -0.14 13.17
CA ALA A 499 -8.09 -1.01 14.08
C ALA A 499 -7.39 -2.37 14.25
N LEU A 500 -6.90 -3.00 13.17
CA LEU A 500 -6.13 -4.26 13.25
C LEU A 500 -4.82 -4.07 14.02
N GLU A 501 -4.11 -2.96 13.78
CA GLU A 501 -2.88 -2.64 14.51
C GLU A 501 -3.13 -2.51 16.01
N HIS A 502 -4.19 -1.78 16.40
CA HIS A 502 -4.55 -1.62 17.81
C HIS A 502 -5.02 -2.92 18.47
N LEU A 503 -5.65 -3.80 17.68
CA LEU A 503 -6.12 -5.09 18.18
C LEU A 503 -4.97 -6.05 18.52
N ARG A 504 -3.85 -5.97 17.79
CA ARG A 504 -2.61 -6.71 18.09
C ARG A 504 -1.97 -6.32 19.44
N CYS A 505 -2.32 -5.15 19.98
CA CYS A 505 -1.87 -4.69 21.29
C CYS A 505 -2.75 -5.18 22.46
N VAL A 506 -3.80 -5.96 22.18
CA VAL A 506 -4.59 -6.60 23.23
C VAL A 506 -3.78 -7.77 23.79
N PRO A 507 -3.48 -7.79 25.10
CA PRO A 507 -2.81 -8.93 25.74
C PRO A 507 -3.81 -10.08 25.76
N VAL A 508 -3.64 -11.03 24.83
CA VAL A 508 -4.47 -12.22 24.73
C VAL A 508 -3.68 -13.39 25.33
N PRO A 509 -4.23 -14.10 26.33
CA PRO A 509 -3.68 -15.39 26.74
C PRO A 509 -3.67 -16.37 25.56
N PRO A 510 -2.76 -17.36 25.51
CA PRO A 510 -2.66 -18.33 24.41
C PRO A 510 -3.98 -19.03 24.05
N ASP A 511 -4.88 -19.16 25.03
CA ASP A 511 -6.13 -19.92 24.92
C ASP A 511 -7.37 -18.99 24.92
N HIS A 512 -7.57 -18.25 23.83
CA HIS A 512 -8.77 -17.46 23.51
C HIS A 512 -8.75 -15.97 23.80
N SER A 513 -9.03 -15.23 22.73
CA SER A 513 -9.90 -14.06 22.82
C SER A 513 -10.86 -14.12 21.65
N GLU A 514 -11.98 -14.82 21.83
CA GLU A 514 -13.12 -14.78 20.88
C GLU A 514 -13.52 -13.32 20.58
N VAL A 515 -13.16 -12.34 21.43
CA VAL A 515 -13.42 -10.92 21.19
C VAL A 515 -12.47 -10.27 20.22
N VAL A 516 -11.20 -10.65 20.27
CA VAL A 516 -10.24 -10.23 19.26
C VAL A 516 -10.61 -10.84 17.92
N THR A 517 -10.85 -12.14 17.86
CA THR A 517 -11.17 -12.80 16.59
C THR A 517 -12.47 -12.28 15.97
N GLU A 518 -13.53 -12.09 16.77
CA GLU A 518 -14.77 -11.51 16.25
C GLU A 518 -14.57 -10.06 15.76
N MET A 519 -13.67 -9.31 16.39
CA MET A 519 -13.33 -7.95 15.96
C MET A 519 -12.52 -7.97 14.65
N GLU A 520 -11.57 -8.89 14.48
CA GLU A 520 -10.86 -9.09 13.21
C GLU A 520 -11.82 -9.44 12.08
N GLN A 521 -12.76 -10.36 12.34
CA GLN A 521 -13.82 -10.71 11.40
C GLN A 521 -14.66 -9.47 11.04
N LYS A 522 -15.06 -8.65 12.03
CA LYS A 522 -15.77 -7.38 11.78
C LYS A 522 -14.95 -6.45 10.89
N ILE A 523 -13.67 -6.27 11.16
CA ILE A 523 -12.79 -5.38 10.40
C ILE A 523 -12.68 -5.85 8.94
N HIS A 524 -12.50 -7.15 8.72
CA HIS A 524 -12.46 -7.70 7.36
C HIS A 524 -13.80 -7.60 6.62
N ILE A 525 -14.93 -7.76 7.32
CA ILE A 525 -16.27 -7.49 6.76
C ILE A 525 -16.40 -6.03 6.34
N THR A 526 -15.98 -5.07 7.18
CA THR A 526 -15.99 -3.63 6.86
C THR A 526 -15.11 -3.33 5.64
N LEU A 527 -13.87 -3.85 5.59
CA LEU A 527 -12.96 -3.69 4.46
C LEU A 527 -13.55 -4.25 3.16
N ALA A 528 -14.14 -5.45 3.22
CA ALA A 528 -14.77 -6.07 2.05
C ALA A 528 -15.91 -5.21 1.51
N THR A 529 -16.74 -4.67 2.40
CA THR A 529 -17.87 -3.80 2.03
C THR A 529 -17.38 -2.52 1.36
N PHE A 530 -16.36 -1.86 1.96
CA PHE A 530 -15.74 -0.67 1.41
C PHE A 530 -15.14 -0.91 0.01
N TYR A 531 -14.37 -1.99 -0.18
CA TYR A 531 -13.78 -2.32 -1.49
C TYR A 531 -14.82 -2.64 -2.57
N LEU A 532 -16.07 -2.94 -2.16
CA LEU A 532 -17.22 -3.11 -3.06
C LEU A 532 -18.00 -1.81 -3.30
N GLY A 533 -17.48 -0.66 -2.86
CA GLY A 533 -18.08 0.65 -3.05
C GLY A 533 -19.40 0.82 -2.30
N CYS A 534 -19.55 0.15 -1.16
CA CYS A 534 -20.74 0.21 -0.33
C CYS A 534 -20.36 0.52 1.13
N ASN A 535 -21.29 1.13 1.87
CA ASN A 535 -21.21 1.19 3.32
C ASN A 535 -21.87 -0.04 3.97
N ILE A 536 -21.80 -0.16 5.29
CA ILE A 536 -22.37 -1.32 6.02
C ILE A 536 -23.90 -1.35 6.03
N SER A 537 -24.58 -0.33 5.51
CA SER A 537 -26.03 -0.37 5.30
C SER A 537 -26.37 -0.86 3.88
N GLY A 538 -25.37 -1.26 3.09
CA GLY A 538 -25.53 -1.68 1.70
C GLY A 538 -25.72 -0.54 0.71
N GLN A 539 -25.73 0.70 1.20
CA GLN A 539 -25.88 1.86 0.34
C GLN A 539 -24.58 2.11 -0.39
N ARG A 540 -24.69 2.52 -1.66
CA ARG A 540 -23.53 2.87 -2.47
C ARG A 540 -22.90 4.15 -1.92
N ILE A 541 -21.58 4.14 -1.80
CA ILE A 541 -20.80 5.32 -1.44
C ILE A 541 -20.95 6.35 -2.57
N LYS A 542 -21.36 7.59 -2.25
CA LYS A 542 -21.50 8.66 -3.24
C LYS A 542 -20.11 9.08 -3.76
N GLY A 543 -19.97 9.22 -5.07
CA GLY A 543 -18.70 9.54 -5.74
C GLY A 543 -18.43 8.63 -6.94
N ASN A 544 -17.43 8.96 -7.78
CA ASN A 544 -17.05 8.21 -8.97
C ASN A 544 -16.34 6.87 -8.64
N TYR A 545 -16.82 6.17 -7.61
CA TYR A 545 -16.30 4.88 -7.15
C TYR A 545 -16.74 3.77 -8.11
N ASN A 546 -16.09 3.71 -9.28
CA ASN A 546 -16.20 2.59 -10.19
C ASN A 546 -15.45 1.40 -9.59
N VAL A 547 -16.19 0.44 -9.05
CA VAL A 547 -15.65 -0.82 -8.56
C VAL A 547 -15.00 -1.57 -9.73
N ASN A 548 -13.67 -1.57 -9.75
CA ASN A 548 -12.88 -2.29 -10.75
C ASN A 548 -12.51 -3.70 -10.25
N ASN A 549 -11.85 -4.49 -11.10
CA ASN A 549 -11.39 -5.83 -10.74
C ASN A 549 -10.49 -5.84 -9.49
N SER A 550 -9.66 -4.81 -9.30
CA SER A 550 -8.80 -4.68 -8.12
C SER A 550 -9.61 -4.55 -6.82
N GLY A 551 -10.70 -3.78 -6.82
CA GLY A 551 -11.63 -3.68 -5.68
C GLY A 551 -12.30 -5.02 -5.37
N ILE A 552 -12.76 -5.74 -6.40
CA ILE A 552 -13.35 -7.08 -6.27
C ILE A 552 -12.33 -8.07 -5.67
N ASP A 553 -11.07 -8.04 -6.12
CA ASP A 553 -10.03 -8.94 -5.61
C ASP A 553 -9.65 -8.63 -4.16
N LYS A 554 -9.57 -7.34 -3.79
CA LYS A 554 -9.35 -6.93 -2.40
C LYS A 554 -10.51 -7.37 -1.50
N ALA A 555 -11.76 -7.18 -1.95
CA ALA A 555 -12.93 -7.65 -1.23
C ALA A 555 -12.92 -9.18 -1.04
N LYS A 556 -12.56 -9.94 -2.09
CA LYS A 556 -12.40 -11.40 -2.04
C LYS A 556 -11.37 -11.80 -0.98
N LYS A 557 -10.20 -11.15 -0.93
CA LYS A 557 -9.17 -11.43 0.08
C LYS A 557 -9.70 -11.20 1.51
N SER A 558 -10.41 -10.11 1.75
CA SER A 558 -11.02 -9.83 3.05
C SER A 558 -12.10 -10.85 3.42
N ILE A 559 -12.96 -11.27 2.48
CA ILE A 559 -13.95 -12.33 2.70
C ILE A 559 -13.25 -13.65 3.06
N LEU A 560 -12.18 -14.00 2.34
CA LEU A 560 -11.40 -15.22 2.61
C LEU A 560 -10.71 -15.19 3.97
N ALA A 561 -10.25 -14.04 4.45
CA ALA A 561 -9.68 -13.91 5.79
C ALA A 561 -10.71 -14.26 6.89
N VAL A 562 -11.99 -13.89 6.69
CA VAL A 562 -13.08 -14.27 7.60
C VAL A 562 -13.32 -15.79 7.60
N HIS A 563 -13.26 -16.45 6.43
CA HIS A 563 -13.38 -17.92 6.34
C HIS A 563 -12.19 -18.63 6.96
N GLY A 564 -10.96 -18.19 6.68
CA GLY A 564 -9.76 -18.76 7.26
C GLY A 564 -9.81 -18.75 8.80
N SER A 565 -10.27 -17.64 9.38
CA SER A 565 -10.50 -17.55 10.83
C SER A 565 -11.50 -18.59 11.36
N ALA A 566 -12.57 -18.87 10.61
CA ALA A 566 -13.56 -19.89 10.98
C ALA A 566 -13.01 -21.31 10.85
N ASP A 567 -12.23 -21.58 9.79
CA ASP A 567 -11.57 -22.86 9.54
C ASP A 567 -10.49 -23.16 10.59
N GLU A 568 -9.85 -22.13 11.15
CA GLU A 568 -8.91 -22.20 12.27
C GLU A 568 -9.58 -22.45 13.64
N GLY A 569 -10.88 -22.76 13.66
CA GLY A 569 -11.64 -23.10 14.86
C GLY A 569 -12.28 -21.92 15.58
N ASN A 570 -12.38 -20.74 14.94
CA ASN A 570 -13.05 -19.57 15.51
C ASN A 570 -14.39 -19.31 14.79
N PRO A 571 -15.46 -20.04 15.16
CA PRO A 571 -16.72 -19.97 14.41
C PRO A 571 -17.31 -18.57 14.41
N LEU A 572 -17.97 -18.23 13.31
CA LEU A 572 -18.72 -17.00 13.21
C LEU A 572 -19.90 -17.03 14.20
N SER A 573 -20.09 -15.93 14.92
CA SER A 573 -21.35 -15.71 15.61
C SER A 573 -22.49 -15.53 14.59
N VAL A 574 -23.73 -15.83 14.97
CA VAL A 574 -24.89 -15.67 14.09
C VAL A 574 -24.97 -14.25 13.53
N TYR A 575 -24.73 -13.24 14.38
CA TYR A 575 -24.65 -11.85 13.97
C TYR A 575 -23.59 -11.59 12.87
N ARG A 576 -22.39 -12.19 12.98
CA ARG A 576 -21.34 -12.06 11.95
C ARG A 576 -21.65 -12.87 10.69
N GLU A 577 -22.31 -14.03 10.83
CA GLU A 577 -22.76 -14.81 9.67
C GLU A 577 -23.76 -14.01 8.82
N VAL A 578 -24.71 -13.30 9.45
CA VAL A 578 -25.64 -12.41 8.73
C VAL A 578 -24.87 -11.35 7.94
N GLN A 579 -23.95 -10.64 8.59
CA GLN A 579 -23.13 -9.62 7.92
C GLN A 579 -22.30 -10.18 6.77
N LEU A 580 -21.68 -11.34 6.95
CA LEU A 580 -20.88 -11.98 5.93
C LEU A 580 -21.71 -12.39 4.71
N ASN A 581 -22.94 -12.88 4.93
CA ASN A 581 -23.86 -13.18 3.83
C ASN A 581 -24.31 -11.90 3.09
N LEU A 582 -24.55 -10.80 3.80
CA LEU A 582 -24.86 -9.50 3.17
C LEU A 582 -23.70 -9.00 2.29
N VAL A 583 -22.46 -9.09 2.79
CA VAL A 583 -21.27 -8.73 2.00
C VAL A 583 -21.07 -9.68 0.81
N ARG A 584 -21.31 -10.98 0.96
CA ARG A 584 -21.26 -11.96 -0.14
C ARG A 584 -22.33 -11.67 -1.20
N SER A 585 -23.49 -11.18 -0.78
CA SER A 585 -24.53 -10.73 -1.71
C SER A 585 -24.02 -9.56 -2.56
N ILE A 586 -23.48 -8.51 -1.94
CA ILE A 586 -22.89 -7.35 -2.63
C ILE A 586 -21.72 -7.77 -3.52
N TYR A 587 -20.85 -8.68 -3.05
CA TYR A 587 -19.71 -9.18 -3.81
C TYR A 587 -20.14 -9.82 -5.13
N ASN A 588 -21.13 -10.72 -5.08
CA ASN A 588 -21.64 -11.37 -6.28
C ASN A 588 -22.39 -10.37 -7.17
N TYR A 589 -23.14 -9.44 -6.58
CA TYR A 589 -23.76 -8.35 -7.32
C TYR A 589 -22.72 -7.55 -8.13
N ARG A 590 -21.62 -7.12 -7.51
CA ARG A 590 -20.53 -6.39 -8.21
C ARG A 590 -19.85 -7.23 -9.29
N ARG A 591 -19.63 -8.53 -9.05
CA ARG A 591 -19.11 -9.43 -10.10
C ARG A 591 -20.04 -9.51 -11.31
N SER A 592 -21.35 -9.49 -11.10
CA SER A 592 -22.32 -9.47 -12.21
C SER A 592 -22.21 -8.22 -13.09
N GLN A 593 -21.73 -7.10 -12.53
CA GLN A 593 -21.52 -5.85 -13.27
C GLN A 593 -20.25 -5.89 -14.13
N VAL A 594 -19.24 -6.67 -13.72
CA VAL A 594 -17.95 -6.74 -14.42
C VAL A 594 -17.84 -7.94 -15.37
N SER A 595 -18.60 -9.02 -15.11
CA SER A 595 -18.58 -10.25 -15.92
C SER A 595 -19.92 -10.46 -16.63
N SER A 596 -20.05 -9.94 -17.87
CA SER A 596 -21.27 -10.05 -18.68
C SER A 596 -21.74 -11.49 -18.86
N ASP A 597 -20.82 -12.42 -19.09
CA ASP A 597 -21.12 -13.79 -19.52
C ASP A 597 -21.67 -14.65 -18.37
N GLN A 598 -21.44 -14.23 -17.12
CA GLN A 598 -21.90 -14.93 -15.91
C GLN A 598 -22.86 -14.07 -15.08
N ARG A 599 -23.38 -12.98 -15.65
CA ARG A 599 -24.21 -11.99 -14.95
C ARG A 599 -25.37 -12.62 -14.19
N THR A 600 -26.20 -13.42 -14.87
CA THR A 600 -27.38 -14.06 -14.25
C THR A 600 -26.99 -14.98 -13.09
N ARG A 601 -25.94 -15.80 -13.26
CA ARG A 601 -25.46 -16.72 -12.21
C ARG A 601 -25.03 -15.94 -10.95
N PHE A 602 -24.31 -14.85 -11.13
CA PHE A 602 -23.87 -14.01 -10.02
C PHE A 602 -25.03 -13.28 -9.37
N LEU A 603 -26.00 -12.76 -10.13
CA LEU A 603 -27.20 -12.14 -9.58
C LEU A 603 -28.06 -13.13 -8.77
N CYS A 604 -28.26 -14.36 -9.26
CA CYS A 604 -28.94 -15.40 -8.48
C CYS A 604 -28.20 -15.71 -7.18
N SER A 605 -26.86 -15.84 -7.24
CA SER A 605 -26.04 -16.06 -6.04
C SER A 605 -26.16 -14.89 -5.05
N ALA A 606 -26.16 -13.65 -5.55
CA ALA A 606 -26.34 -12.46 -4.74
C ALA A 606 -27.70 -12.44 -4.03
N PHE A 607 -28.77 -12.79 -4.74
CA PHE A 607 -30.12 -12.90 -4.20
C PHE A 607 -30.21 -13.97 -3.11
N GLU A 608 -29.68 -15.17 -3.35
CA GLU A 608 -29.70 -16.26 -2.35
C GLU A 608 -28.96 -15.90 -1.06
N TYR A 609 -27.79 -15.24 -1.18
CA TYR A 609 -27.08 -14.76 0.00
C TYR A 609 -27.84 -13.67 0.77
N ALA A 610 -28.50 -12.75 0.05
CA ALA A 610 -29.35 -11.75 0.69
C ALA A 610 -30.50 -12.44 1.43
N LYS A 611 -31.27 -13.29 0.76
CA LYS A 611 -32.38 -14.04 1.35
C LYS A 611 -31.96 -14.85 2.58
N LYS A 612 -30.81 -15.55 2.52
CA LYS A 612 -30.25 -16.27 3.68
C LYS A 612 -29.97 -15.33 4.85
N ALA A 613 -29.34 -14.18 4.59
CA ALA A 613 -29.10 -13.17 5.61
C ALA A 613 -30.41 -12.62 6.20
N GLY A 614 -31.41 -12.35 5.37
CA GLY A 614 -32.72 -11.85 5.80
C GLY A 614 -33.50 -12.83 6.66
N CYS A 615 -33.47 -14.13 6.35
CA CYS A 615 -34.05 -15.16 7.19
C CYS A 615 -33.38 -15.19 8.57
N LEU A 616 -32.05 -15.33 8.61
CA LEU A 616 -31.30 -15.31 9.86
C LEU A 616 -31.53 -14.01 10.65
N ALA A 617 -31.52 -12.84 10.00
CA ALA A 617 -31.76 -11.58 10.69
C ALA A 617 -33.15 -11.51 11.34
N ARG A 618 -34.19 -12.06 10.69
CA ARG A 618 -35.55 -12.13 11.25
C ARG A 618 -35.64 -13.12 12.41
N ASP A 619 -35.08 -14.32 12.24
CA ASP A 619 -35.12 -15.38 13.26
C ASP A 619 -34.49 -14.92 14.58
N TYR A 620 -33.46 -14.08 14.49
CA TYR A 620 -32.71 -13.55 15.63
C TYR A 620 -33.03 -12.09 15.98
N GLN A 621 -34.02 -11.48 15.31
CA GLN A 621 -34.50 -10.11 15.53
C GLN A 621 -33.42 -9.01 15.39
N PHE A 622 -32.48 -9.17 14.46
CA PHE A 622 -31.50 -8.13 14.09
C PHE A 622 -32.10 -7.15 13.08
N MET A 623 -32.98 -6.25 13.54
CA MET A 623 -33.84 -5.41 12.70
C MET A 623 -33.09 -4.58 11.65
N GLU A 624 -31.93 -4.04 12.00
CA GLU A 624 -31.08 -3.30 11.06
C GLU A 624 -30.66 -4.16 9.85
N MET A 625 -30.31 -5.42 10.10
CA MET A 625 -29.88 -6.34 9.05
C MET A 625 -31.05 -6.87 8.22
N VAL A 626 -32.27 -6.89 8.78
CA VAL A 626 -33.49 -7.20 8.03
C VAL A 626 -33.69 -6.15 6.94
N GLU A 627 -33.56 -4.86 7.27
CA GLU A 627 -33.71 -3.78 6.30
C GLU A 627 -32.58 -3.78 5.26
N TRP A 628 -31.34 -4.02 5.68
CA TRP A 628 -30.21 -4.19 4.75
C TRP A 628 -30.44 -5.36 3.78
N SER A 629 -30.92 -6.50 4.28
CA SER A 629 -31.25 -7.66 3.43
C SER A 629 -32.32 -7.33 2.40
N LYS A 630 -33.42 -6.68 2.81
CA LYS A 630 -34.51 -6.28 1.91
C LYS A 630 -34.01 -5.36 0.80
N ALA A 631 -33.14 -4.39 1.13
CA ALA A 631 -32.54 -3.50 0.14
C ALA A 631 -31.70 -4.28 -0.90
N ASN A 632 -30.89 -5.25 -0.46
CA ASN A 632 -30.11 -6.11 -1.35
C ASN A 632 -31.00 -7.03 -2.20
N GLU A 633 -32.03 -7.64 -1.62
CA GLU A 633 -33.00 -8.49 -2.33
C GLU A 633 -33.73 -7.71 -3.44
N THR A 634 -34.18 -6.48 -3.12
CA THR A 634 -34.83 -5.58 -4.07
C THR A 634 -33.89 -5.23 -5.23
N LEU A 635 -32.67 -4.80 -4.91
CA LEU A 635 -31.64 -4.47 -5.91
C LEU A 635 -31.32 -5.65 -6.84
N CYS A 636 -31.19 -6.86 -6.29
CA CYS A 636 -30.92 -8.06 -7.09
C CYS A 636 -32.12 -8.43 -7.98
N THR A 637 -33.35 -8.29 -7.47
CA THR A 637 -34.58 -8.58 -8.20
C THR A 637 -34.73 -7.65 -9.41
N GLU A 638 -34.56 -6.34 -9.21
CA GLU A 638 -34.61 -5.34 -10.28
C GLU A 638 -33.61 -5.66 -11.40
N GLU A 639 -32.36 -6.00 -11.04
CA GLU A 639 -31.33 -6.32 -12.02
C GLU A 639 -31.55 -7.67 -12.73
N LEU A 640 -32.12 -8.67 -12.05
CA LEU A 640 -32.51 -9.94 -12.67
C LEU A 640 -33.60 -9.72 -13.71
N VAL A 641 -34.66 -8.98 -13.36
CA VAL A 641 -35.76 -8.63 -14.29
C VAL A 641 -35.21 -7.86 -15.49
N ARG A 642 -34.35 -6.86 -15.25
CA ARG A 642 -33.69 -6.10 -16.32
C ARG A 642 -32.88 -6.99 -17.25
N SER A 643 -32.09 -7.92 -16.69
CA SER A 643 -31.28 -8.86 -17.49
C SER A 643 -32.12 -9.80 -18.35
N GLN A 644 -33.26 -10.26 -17.84
CA GLN A 644 -34.20 -11.11 -18.60
C GLN A 644 -34.86 -10.33 -19.75
N LEU A 645 -35.31 -9.10 -19.50
CA LEU A 645 -35.91 -8.23 -20.53
C LEU A 645 -34.93 -7.92 -21.68
N PHE A 646 -33.65 -7.67 -21.37
CA PHE A 646 -32.63 -7.47 -22.41
C PHE A 646 -32.37 -8.72 -23.24
N SER A 647 -32.39 -9.89 -22.61
CA SER A 647 -32.21 -11.17 -23.31
C SER A 647 -33.41 -11.47 -24.22
N ALA A 648 -34.63 -11.20 -23.77
CA ALA A 648 -35.84 -11.33 -24.58
C ALA A 648 -35.85 -10.37 -25.79
N ARG A 649 -35.42 -9.11 -25.63
CA ARG A 649 -35.32 -8.16 -26.76
C ARG A 649 -34.30 -8.58 -27.82
N LYS A 650 -33.17 -9.16 -27.44
CA LYS A 650 -32.19 -9.69 -28.40
C LYS A 650 -32.75 -10.84 -29.25
N ASN A 651 -33.68 -11.62 -28.68
CA ASN A 651 -34.34 -12.72 -29.38
C ASN A 651 -35.52 -12.28 -30.26
N ILE A 652 -35.94 -11.00 -30.20
CA ILE A 652 -37.11 -10.46 -30.94
C ILE A 652 -36.68 -9.58 -32.15
N GLN A 653 -35.38 -9.31 -32.35
CA GLN A 653 -34.94 -8.74 -33.63
C GLN A 653 -35.00 -9.82 -34.72
N PRO A 654 -35.89 -9.72 -35.73
CA PRO A 654 -35.93 -10.67 -36.82
C PRO A 654 -34.76 -10.44 -37.76
N GLU A 655 -34.18 -11.52 -38.27
CA GLU A 655 -33.35 -11.54 -39.48
C GLU A 655 -34.14 -10.94 -40.65
N ASN A 656 -34.09 -9.62 -40.83
CA ASN A 656 -34.40 -9.00 -42.11
C ASN A 656 -33.15 -9.07 -42.99
N SER A 657 -32.85 -10.28 -43.46
CA SER A 657 -32.15 -10.48 -44.73
C SER A 657 -33.16 -10.29 -45.86
N LEU A 658 -33.19 -9.11 -46.47
CA LEU A 658 -33.87 -8.89 -47.74
C LEU A 658 -32.93 -8.18 -48.71
N HIS A 659 -32.76 -8.84 -49.84
CA HIS A 659 -32.03 -8.44 -51.04
C HIS A 659 -32.15 -6.96 -51.43
N GLU A 660 -31.02 -6.32 -51.73
CA GLU A 660 -30.96 -5.19 -52.64
C GLU A 660 -30.37 -5.62 -53.99
N PRO A 661 -31.05 -5.38 -55.12
CA PRO A 661 -30.47 -5.46 -56.46
C PRO A 661 -29.89 -4.12 -56.91
N LYS A 662 -28.87 -4.21 -57.76
CA LYS A 662 -28.17 -3.13 -58.46
C LYS A 662 -29.13 -2.22 -59.27
N HIS A 663 -29.00 -0.90 -59.18
CA HIS A 663 -28.53 0.01 -60.25
C HIS A 663 -29.00 1.48 -60.08
N LEU A 664 -28.09 2.38 -60.48
CA LEU A 664 -28.28 3.74 -61.05
C LEU A 664 -28.46 4.96 -60.11
N LEU A 665 -27.33 5.66 -59.93
CA LEU A 665 -27.17 7.13 -59.88
C LEU A 665 -27.96 7.84 -61.01
N PRO A 666 -28.28 9.17 -60.97
CA PRO A 666 -27.33 10.22 -60.51
C PRO A 666 -27.87 11.54 -59.87
N ARG A 667 -26.92 12.27 -59.26
CA ARG A 667 -26.77 13.76 -59.15
C ARG A 667 -27.96 14.57 -58.57
N THR A 668 -27.81 15.41 -57.55
CA THR A 668 -27.11 16.72 -57.64
C THR A 668 -27.04 17.43 -56.26
N GLN A 669 -25.97 18.21 -56.06
CA GLN A 669 -25.82 19.52 -55.37
C GLN A 669 -26.35 19.69 -53.93
N ALA A 670 -25.50 19.92 -52.92
CA ALA A 670 -24.72 21.13 -52.60
C ALA A 670 -25.53 22.30 -51.99
N SER A 671 -25.33 22.55 -50.69
CA SER A 671 -25.14 23.86 -50.02
C SER A 671 -25.42 23.70 -48.51
N LEU A 672 -24.42 23.80 -47.64
CA LEU A 672 -23.77 24.99 -47.07
C LEU A 672 -24.50 25.60 -45.85
N CYS A 673 -23.66 25.85 -44.83
CA CYS A 673 -23.75 26.86 -43.79
C CYS A 673 -24.53 26.58 -42.48
N LYS A 674 -23.75 26.14 -41.49
CA LYS A 674 -23.38 26.90 -40.27
C LYS A 674 -24.28 28.12 -39.95
N LYS A 675 -24.87 28.15 -38.74
CA LYS A 675 -24.32 28.92 -37.60
C LYS A 675 -25.19 28.79 -36.34
N THR A 676 -24.51 28.38 -35.29
CA THR A 676 -24.61 28.74 -33.87
C THR A 676 -25.35 30.06 -33.59
N VAL A 677 -26.32 30.06 -32.66
CA VAL A 677 -26.47 31.03 -31.55
C VAL A 677 -27.32 30.38 -30.43
N MET A 678 -26.74 30.26 -29.24
CA MET A 678 -27.40 30.30 -27.92
C MET A 678 -27.07 31.69 -27.31
N PRO A 679 -27.64 32.15 -26.17
CA PRO A 679 -28.73 31.61 -25.34
C PRO A 679 -29.74 32.70 -24.88
N ILE A 680 -30.79 32.29 -24.14
CA ILE A 680 -31.15 32.87 -22.82
C ILE A 680 -31.40 31.68 -21.90
#